data_AF-A0A086ZIZ5-F1
#
_entry.id   AF-A0A086ZIZ5-F1
#
_cell.length_a   1.000
_cell.length_b   1.000
_cell.length_c   1.000
_cell.angle_alpha   90.00
_cell.angle_beta   90.00
_cell.angle_gamma   90.00
#
_symmetry.space_group_name_H-M   'P 1'
#
loop_
_entity.id
_entity.type
_entity.pdbx_description
1 polymer ?
#
loop_
_entity_poly.entity_id
_entity_poly.type
_entity_poly.pdbx_seq_one_letter_code
_entity_poly.pdbx_strand_id
1 'polypeptide(L)'
;MTEATRTTTNQTTPHAQPDQSVSPSIAHGNSRTHSSRSSRGAQHRHLERVGHIARLALAVLAVLWLSFCTAVGPCYWFGGGIADWKGTNTLFFLVAAGIYTLILLALVRVGGGLPPLPPAIHTPLRRIATALRTLGSRRRFQRLGTLLRAMARGWHRFASTRVATIVARGWRTIRIAAPRIIMRCTSSWLGLALILFIGWLWVPTTLLSAFGADIRSQTREFSWAWNQWTGLQQPYTGFFAFVPMDIYPTAHYLWPQNPTYLTDQHNLVLTVVYGAVAAASRYFTGSNDAGYVLLSALQFLFAVFCCAATMHRFFNLPWIADDTKADIPPSEPDSTAQDYPHAATRAGVWPRVLTILFFLVCPIPVFATISLTKSPLFAFAFVWWFGIVYQLHMTRATQDGKPRRLPRNTFIAGIVSACVMLISAKYAWYILLAQTIIMLVADRKRWKTYIAILLLPAVIMHGGLMMLVASGSVINGDPIESRGIQLQQIARVAKLNPTGIPKDAAAKLAPIFNLDQMGESYFQQDADPVKSSGIQSKKVSYKWRSVTKEDMADFNSAWWQIVRANPVIALDAFLAECFGYFDVADLPYVSMDYYVTSDYVDNTAWIGKWQQQWRHDIAKFARDWSNIPVLGWVTHGNFYVIVTLLIGAAEVLRRRWRTLAWHMPLLLLMGVMVTSPANNFERHMLPVTFVFCFLLLTYWRESRRVGGTAVEQESRHATTGGEPARDTVKARN
;
A
#
# COMPACT_ATOMS: atom_id res chain seq x y z
N MET A 1 1.66 59.69 -15.43
CA MET A 1 1.30 60.78 -14.50
C MET A 1 -0.21 61.01 -14.62
N THR A 2 -0.87 61.51 -13.56
CA THR A 2 -2.15 62.27 -13.60
C THR A 2 -3.30 61.78 -14.51
N GLU A 3 -4.11 60.85 -13.98
CA GLU A 3 -5.45 61.10 -13.39
C GLU A 3 -6.50 62.04 -14.06
N ALA A 4 -7.80 61.65 -13.91
CA ALA A 4 -9.06 62.41 -14.15
C ALA A 4 -9.42 62.75 -15.63
N THR A 5 -10.68 63.02 -16.03
CA THR A 5 -11.88 63.55 -15.31
C THR A 5 -13.21 62.91 -15.80
N ARG A 6 -14.37 63.36 -15.28
CA ARG A 6 -15.69 62.68 -15.27
C ARG A 6 -16.82 63.52 -15.92
N THR A 7 -17.71 62.86 -16.68
CA THR A 7 -19.18 63.07 -16.85
C THR A 7 -19.86 64.45 -16.69
N THR A 8 -20.71 64.80 -17.67
CA THR A 8 -22.06 65.42 -17.52
C THR A 8 -22.96 65.03 -18.73
N THR A 9 -24.07 65.75 -19.03
CA THR A 9 -25.47 65.33 -18.79
C THR A 9 -26.45 66.09 -19.72
N ASN A 10 -27.60 65.48 -20.11
CA ASN A 10 -28.95 66.06 -20.44
C ASN A 10 -29.80 65.02 -21.25
N GLN A 11 -31.09 64.74 -20.98
CA GLN A 11 -32.34 65.55 -21.16
C GLN A 11 -32.67 65.85 -22.64
N THR A 12 -33.89 65.66 -23.20
CA THR A 12 -35.22 65.25 -22.66
C THR A 12 -36.15 64.64 -23.75
N THR A 13 -37.28 64.02 -23.35
CA THR A 13 -38.40 63.51 -24.20
C THR A 13 -39.39 64.63 -24.63
N PRO A 14 -40.27 64.46 -25.67
CA PRO A 14 -41.56 63.74 -25.52
C PRO A 14 -42.17 63.04 -26.78
N HIS A 15 -43.40 62.52 -26.59
CA HIS A 15 -44.24 61.62 -27.40
C HIS A 15 -44.66 62.00 -28.84
N ALA A 16 -44.99 60.96 -29.63
CA ALA A 16 -46.14 60.95 -30.58
C ALA A 16 -46.75 59.53 -30.71
N GLN A 17 -48.05 59.45 -31.05
CA GLN A 17 -48.86 58.27 -31.43
C GLN A 17 -50.01 58.76 -32.36
N PRO A 18 -50.80 57.93 -33.10
CA PRO A 18 -51.22 56.54 -32.82
C PRO A 18 -50.80 55.56 -33.96
N ASP A 19 -51.52 54.55 -34.53
CA ASP A 19 -52.91 54.09 -34.37
C ASP A 19 -53.21 52.63 -34.84
N GLN A 20 -54.44 52.20 -34.52
CA GLN A 20 -55.33 51.11 -34.98
C GLN A 20 -54.92 50.06 -36.06
N SER A 21 -54.75 48.82 -35.57
CA SER A 21 -55.46 47.55 -35.92
C SER A 21 -55.90 47.20 -37.36
N VAL A 22 -55.61 45.95 -37.77
CA VAL A 22 -56.57 44.90 -38.24
C VAL A 22 -55.86 43.52 -38.33
N SER A 23 -56.61 42.42 -38.23
CA SER A 23 -56.18 40.99 -38.33
C SER A 23 -56.94 40.30 -39.50
N PRO A 24 -56.63 39.05 -39.98
CA PRO A 24 -55.79 37.99 -39.38
C PRO A 24 -54.94 37.09 -40.33
N SER A 25 -54.27 36.08 -39.74
CA SER A 25 -54.19 34.66 -40.19
C SER A 25 -52.94 34.08 -40.88
N ILE A 26 -52.79 32.75 -40.66
CA ILE A 26 -51.96 31.73 -41.35
C ILE A 26 -50.43 31.78 -41.09
N ALA A 27 -49.79 30.61 -41.16
CA ALA A 27 -48.47 30.34 -40.55
C ALA A 27 -47.54 29.51 -41.44
N HIS A 28 -46.22 29.60 -41.19
CA HIS A 28 -45.25 28.53 -41.43
C HIS A 28 -43.93 28.74 -40.66
N GLY A 29 -43.15 27.67 -40.45
CA GLY A 29 -41.68 27.79 -40.46
C GLY A 29 -40.87 27.68 -39.15
N ASN A 30 -41.39 27.16 -38.04
CA ASN A 30 -40.59 27.01 -36.80
C ASN A 30 -39.95 25.62 -36.65
N SER A 31 -38.69 25.44 -37.11
CA SER A 31 -38.04 24.11 -37.19
C SER A 31 -36.55 24.02 -36.81
N ARG A 32 -35.90 25.11 -36.37
CA ARG A 32 -34.43 25.16 -36.17
C ARG A 32 -33.92 25.07 -34.72
N THR A 33 -34.79 24.97 -33.72
CA THR A 33 -34.40 25.03 -32.29
C THR A 33 -34.27 23.68 -31.56
N HIS A 34 -34.74 22.57 -32.15
CA HIS A 34 -34.76 21.26 -31.46
C HIS A 34 -33.50 20.39 -31.63
N SER A 35 -32.72 20.55 -32.70
CA SER A 35 -31.58 19.66 -33.00
C SER A 35 -30.35 19.84 -32.08
N SER A 36 -30.14 21.04 -31.54
CA SER A 36 -28.98 21.35 -30.68
C SER A 36 -29.11 20.81 -29.25
N ARG A 37 -30.34 20.56 -28.77
CA ARG A 37 -30.59 19.89 -27.49
C ARG A 37 -30.47 18.36 -27.60
N SER A 38 -30.94 17.76 -28.69
CA SER A 38 -30.88 16.29 -28.86
C SER A 38 -29.43 15.80 -29.06
N SER A 39 -28.61 16.53 -29.82
CA SER A 39 -27.19 16.18 -30.04
C SER A 39 -26.37 16.23 -28.76
N ARG A 40 -26.46 17.31 -27.96
CA ARG A 40 -25.82 17.40 -26.64
C ARG A 40 -26.30 16.30 -25.68
N GLY A 41 -27.60 15.99 -25.68
CA GLY A 41 -28.16 14.89 -24.89
C GLY A 41 -27.69 13.50 -25.35
N ALA A 42 -27.44 13.29 -26.65
CA ALA A 42 -26.84 12.06 -27.16
C ALA A 42 -25.35 11.94 -26.76
N GLN A 43 -24.58 13.03 -26.92
CA GLN A 43 -23.16 13.08 -26.58
C GLN A 43 -22.91 12.84 -25.08
N HIS A 44 -23.74 13.42 -24.19
CA HIS A 44 -23.65 13.17 -22.74
C HIS A 44 -23.89 11.68 -22.41
N ARG A 45 -24.98 11.10 -22.92
CA ARG A 45 -25.30 9.68 -22.71
C ARG A 45 -24.25 8.73 -23.32
N HIS A 46 -23.56 9.14 -24.39
CA HIS A 46 -22.42 8.40 -24.93
C HIS A 46 -21.22 8.44 -23.96
N LEU A 47 -20.84 9.62 -23.47
CA LEU A 47 -19.76 9.79 -22.49
C LEU A 47 -20.03 9.02 -21.18
N GLU A 48 -21.27 9.02 -20.70
CA GLU A 48 -21.68 8.24 -19.52
C GLU A 48 -21.57 6.73 -19.73
N ARG A 49 -21.97 6.23 -20.92
CA ARG A 49 -21.80 4.81 -21.30
C ARG A 49 -20.34 4.41 -21.38
N VAL A 50 -19.50 5.20 -22.07
CA VAL A 50 -18.05 4.98 -22.15
C VAL A 50 -17.42 5.00 -20.76
N GLY A 51 -17.77 5.98 -19.91
CA GLY A 51 -17.31 6.06 -18.53
C GLY A 51 -17.86 4.97 -17.61
N HIS A 52 -18.94 4.28 -17.96
CA HIS A 52 -19.41 3.06 -17.30
C HIS A 52 -18.60 1.84 -17.74
N ILE A 53 -18.44 1.65 -19.05
CA ILE A 53 -17.67 0.56 -19.65
C ILE A 53 -16.22 0.58 -19.15
N ALA A 54 -15.57 1.75 -19.13
CA ALA A 54 -14.19 1.89 -18.64
C ALA A 54 -14.03 1.50 -17.16
N ARG A 55 -14.96 1.91 -16.28
CA ARG A 55 -14.96 1.53 -14.86
C ARG A 55 -15.18 0.03 -14.68
N LEU A 56 -16.09 -0.56 -15.45
CA LEU A 56 -16.35 -2.00 -15.42
C LEU A 56 -15.14 -2.79 -15.92
N ALA A 57 -14.52 -2.36 -17.02
CA ALA A 57 -13.31 -2.96 -17.57
C ALA A 57 -12.15 -2.96 -16.56
N LEU A 58 -11.87 -1.82 -15.90
CA LEU A 58 -10.84 -1.74 -14.86
C LEU A 58 -11.10 -2.71 -13.70
N ALA A 59 -12.34 -2.81 -13.22
CA ALA A 59 -12.69 -3.70 -12.11
C ALA A 59 -12.68 -5.19 -12.52
N VAL A 60 -13.08 -5.50 -13.75
CA VAL A 60 -12.97 -6.85 -14.33
C VAL A 60 -11.52 -7.24 -14.54
N LEU A 61 -10.66 -6.35 -15.07
CA LEU A 61 -9.22 -6.59 -15.21
C LEU A 61 -8.54 -6.86 -13.87
N ALA A 62 -8.90 -6.13 -12.81
CA ALA A 62 -8.39 -6.41 -11.46
C ALA A 62 -8.79 -7.81 -10.97
N VAL A 63 -10.05 -8.23 -11.17
CA VAL A 63 -10.50 -9.59 -10.83
C VAL A 63 -9.80 -10.65 -11.68
N LEU A 64 -9.68 -10.45 -13.00
CA LEU A 64 -9.02 -11.39 -13.91
C LEU A 64 -7.53 -11.56 -13.58
N TRP A 65 -6.83 -10.47 -13.24
CA TRP A 65 -5.43 -10.51 -12.80
C TRP A 65 -5.25 -11.35 -11.54
N LEU A 66 -6.01 -11.06 -10.48
CA LEU A 66 -5.97 -11.83 -9.22
C LEU A 66 -6.30 -13.32 -9.45
N SER A 67 -7.31 -13.60 -10.27
CA SER A 67 -7.72 -14.97 -10.62
C SER A 67 -6.66 -15.72 -11.43
N PHE A 68 -5.94 -15.00 -12.29
CA PHE A 68 -4.83 -15.52 -13.08
C PHE A 68 -3.62 -15.82 -12.19
N CYS A 69 -3.25 -14.92 -11.27
CA CYS A 69 -2.15 -15.14 -10.32
C CYS A 69 -2.37 -16.42 -9.48
N THR A 70 -3.57 -16.59 -8.89
CA THR A 70 -3.94 -17.83 -8.17
C THR A 70 -4.04 -19.07 -9.06
N ALA A 71 -4.21 -18.92 -10.37
CA ALA A 71 -4.22 -20.04 -11.30
C ALA A 71 -2.81 -20.44 -11.79
N VAL A 72 -1.87 -19.50 -11.91
CA VAL A 72 -0.46 -19.80 -12.29
C VAL A 72 0.42 -20.21 -11.12
N GLY A 73 0.08 -19.83 -9.88
CA GLY A 73 0.86 -20.20 -8.68
C GLY A 73 1.27 -21.69 -8.62
N PRO A 74 0.33 -22.64 -8.81
CA PRO A 74 0.64 -24.07 -8.86
C PRO A 74 1.60 -24.53 -9.98
N CYS A 75 1.76 -23.75 -11.06
CA CYS A 75 2.80 -24.01 -12.06
C CYS A 75 4.17 -23.50 -11.58
N TYR A 76 4.19 -22.33 -10.95
CA TYR A 76 5.41 -21.67 -10.50
C TYR A 76 6.01 -22.23 -9.20
N TRP A 77 5.20 -22.79 -8.28
CA TRP A 77 5.68 -23.38 -7.01
C TRP A 77 6.73 -24.48 -7.20
N PHE A 78 6.72 -25.17 -8.35
CA PHE A 78 7.64 -26.26 -8.67
C PHE A 78 8.64 -25.89 -9.79
N GLY A 79 8.82 -24.60 -10.08
CA GLY A 79 9.77 -24.09 -11.08
C GLY A 79 9.32 -24.23 -12.55
N GLY A 80 8.04 -24.55 -12.78
CA GLY A 80 7.45 -24.65 -14.11
C GLY A 80 7.12 -23.30 -14.75
N GLY A 81 6.40 -23.33 -15.87
CA GLY A 81 5.97 -22.17 -16.65
C GLY A 81 4.45 -22.16 -16.93
N ILE A 82 3.98 -21.18 -17.69
CA ILE A 82 2.57 -21.17 -18.16
C ILE A 82 2.36 -22.26 -19.21
N ALA A 83 3.43 -22.73 -19.86
CA ALA A 83 3.44 -23.96 -20.66
C ALA A 83 2.94 -25.21 -19.90
N ASP A 84 3.05 -25.24 -18.57
CA ASP A 84 2.58 -26.36 -17.72
C ASP A 84 1.09 -26.27 -17.33
N TRP A 85 0.34 -25.31 -17.87
CA TRP A 85 -1.07 -25.07 -17.54
C TRP A 85 -1.96 -26.27 -17.87
N LYS A 86 -2.66 -26.78 -16.84
CA LYS A 86 -3.55 -27.95 -16.93
C LYS A 86 -5.01 -27.55 -16.67
N GLY A 87 -5.95 -28.47 -16.91
CA GLY A 87 -7.37 -28.25 -16.62
C GLY A 87 -7.67 -27.89 -15.15
N THR A 88 -6.79 -28.31 -14.23
CA THR A 88 -6.78 -27.88 -12.82
C THR A 88 -6.55 -26.38 -12.65
N ASN A 89 -5.65 -25.78 -13.43
CA ASN A 89 -5.38 -24.34 -13.41
C ASN A 89 -6.59 -23.56 -13.97
N THR A 90 -7.24 -24.08 -15.02
CA THR A 90 -8.53 -23.54 -15.50
C THR A 90 -9.62 -23.60 -14.43
N LEU A 91 -9.69 -24.68 -13.64
CA LEU A 91 -10.61 -24.79 -12.52
C LEU A 91 -10.29 -23.76 -11.41
N PHE A 92 -9.01 -23.63 -11.02
CA PHE A 92 -8.59 -22.63 -10.04
C PHE A 92 -8.90 -21.21 -10.51
N PHE A 93 -8.65 -20.89 -11.78
CA PHE A 93 -9.01 -19.61 -12.39
C PHE A 93 -10.51 -19.31 -12.28
N LEU A 94 -11.37 -20.26 -12.67
CA LEU A 94 -12.83 -20.07 -12.61
C LEU A 94 -13.35 -19.94 -11.18
N VAL A 95 -12.80 -20.71 -10.24
CA VAL A 95 -13.16 -20.62 -8.81
C VAL A 95 -12.68 -19.30 -8.20
N ALA A 96 -11.44 -18.89 -8.46
CA ALA A 96 -10.89 -17.61 -8.00
C ALA A 96 -11.66 -16.43 -8.60
N ALA A 97 -11.98 -16.45 -9.89
CA ALA A 97 -12.79 -15.43 -10.55
C ALA A 97 -14.19 -15.33 -9.94
N GLY A 98 -14.83 -16.47 -9.62
CA GLY A 98 -16.09 -16.49 -8.88
C GLY A 98 -15.97 -15.84 -7.49
N ILE A 99 -14.96 -16.23 -6.71
CA ILE A 99 -14.72 -15.72 -5.35
C ILE A 99 -14.41 -14.22 -5.35
N TYR A 100 -13.45 -13.77 -6.16
CA TYR A 100 -13.06 -12.37 -6.25
C TYR A 100 -14.19 -11.49 -6.83
N THR A 101 -15.00 -12.00 -7.78
CA THR A 101 -16.22 -11.32 -8.23
C THR A 101 -17.24 -11.18 -7.11
N LEU A 102 -17.48 -12.24 -6.32
CA LEU A 102 -18.41 -12.18 -5.18
C LEU A 102 -17.93 -11.22 -4.09
N ILE A 103 -16.63 -11.17 -3.80
CA ILE A 103 -16.03 -10.20 -2.87
C ILE A 103 -16.18 -8.77 -3.41
N LEU A 104 -15.86 -8.53 -4.68
CA LEU A 104 -16.01 -7.22 -5.32
C LEU A 104 -17.47 -6.75 -5.32
N LEU A 105 -18.42 -7.63 -5.65
CA LEU A 105 -19.86 -7.32 -5.59
C LEU A 105 -20.32 -7.02 -4.17
N ALA A 106 -19.86 -7.79 -3.18
CA ALA A 106 -20.15 -7.54 -1.76
C ALA A 106 -19.58 -6.20 -1.29
N LEU A 107 -18.35 -5.86 -1.67
CA LEU A 107 -17.74 -4.56 -1.43
C LEU A 107 -18.56 -3.45 -2.08
N VAL A 108 -18.82 -3.50 -3.39
CA VAL A 108 -19.60 -2.48 -4.13
C VAL A 108 -21.01 -2.28 -3.52
N ARG A 109 -21.66 -3.35 -3.05
CA ARG A 109 -22.95 -3.25 -2.33
C ARG A 109 -22.79 -2.54 -1.00
N VAL A 110 -21.81 -2.91 -0.19
CA VAL A 110 -21.48 -2.21 1.07
C VAL A 110 -21.14 -0.74 0.80
N GLY A 111 -20.32 -0.44 -0.22
CA GLY A 111 -20.01 0.90 -0.72
C GLY A 111 -21.20 1.69 -1.28
N GLY A 112 -22.33 1.03 -1.52
CA GLY A 112 -23.63 1.62 -1.81
C GLY A 112 -24.54 1.79 -0.58
N GLY A 113 -24.10 1.38 0.61
CA GLY A 113 -24.90 1.33 1.84
C GLY A 113 -25.86 0.14 1.93
N LEU A 114 -25.68 -0.89 1.11
CA LEU A 114 -26.54 -2.08 1.06
C LEU A 114 -25.89 -3.28 1.77
N PRO A 115 -26.68 -4.29 2.21
CA PRO A 115 -26.13 -5.55 2.70
C PRO A 115 -25.25 -6.24 1.65
N PRO A 116 -24.13 -6.88 2.05
CA PRO A 116 -23.15 -7.47 1.12
C PRO A 116 -23.75 -8.58 0.26
N LEU A 117 -24.68 -9.37 0.82
CA LEU A 117 -25.43 -10.38 0.06
C LEU A 117 -26.76 -9.79 -0.46
N PRO A 118 -27.14 -10.03 -1.73
CA PRO A 118 -28.47 -9.69 -2.25
C PRO A 118 -29.60 -10.39 -1.46
N PRO A 119 -30.79 -9.76 -1.31
CA PRO A 119 -31.94 -10.39 -0.65
C PRO A 119 -32.31 -11.76 -1.24
N ALA A 120 -32.20 -11.90 -2.57
CA ALA A 120 -32.46 -13.14 -3.29
C ALA A 120 -31.51 -14.32 -2.93
N ILE A 121 -30.32 -14.04 -2.40
CA ILE A 121 -29.34 -15.06 -1.95
C ILE A 121 -29.39 -15.19 -0.42
N HIS A 122 -29.49 -14.08 0.29
CA HIS A 122 -29.60 -14.04 1.75
C HIS A 122 -30.86 -14.76 2.27
N THR A 123 -31.99 -14.65 1.57
CA THR A 123 -33.26 -15.28 2.00
C THR A 123 -33.22 -16.80 1.92
N PRO A 124 -32.85 -17.46 0.79
CA PRO A 124 -32.69 -18.91 0.76
C PRO A 124 -31.54 -19.39 1.66
N LEU A 125 -30.40 -18.70 1.75
CA LEU A 125 -29.34 -19.09 2.71
C LEU A 125 -29.83 -19.03 4.16
N ARG A 126 -30.60 -18.00 4.54
CA ARG A 126 -31.20 -17.89 5.89
C ARG A 126 -32.24 -18.98 6.12
N ARG A 127 -33.08 -19.30 5.12
CA ARG A 127 -34.04 -20.42 5.16
C ARG A 127 -33.33 -21.77 5.29
N ILE A 128 -32.25 -22.01 4.56
CA ILE A 128 -31.42 -23.22 4.64
C ILE A 128 -30.71 -23.30 5.99
N ALA A 129 -30.18 -22.19 6.51
CA ALA A 129 -29.58 -22.15 7.85
C ALA A 129 -30.61 -22.44 8.96
N THR A 130 -31.86 -21.98 8.84
CA THR A 130 -32.94 -22.39 9.76
C THR A 130 -33.38 -23.83 9.52
N ALA A 131 -33.44 -24.30 8.27
CA ALA A 131 -33.81 -25.67 7.92
C ALA A 131 -32.78 -26.68 8.48
N LEU A 132 -31.49 -26.40 8.34
CA LEU A 132 -30.40 -27.19 8.93
C LEU A 132 -30.45 -27.19 10.46
N ARG A 133 -30.79 -26.05 11.09
CA ARG A 133 -31.05 -25.99 12.54
C ARG A 133 -32.27 -26.85 12.94
N THR A 134 -33.31 -26.94 12.12
CA THR A 134 -34.48 -27.82 12.40
C THR A 134 -34.28 -29.29 12.05
N LEU A 135 -33.51 -29.63 11.00
CA LEU A 135 -33.17 -31.01 10.65
C LEU A 135 -32.17 -31.60 11.64
N GLY A 136 -31.10 -30.86 11.97
CA GLY A 136 -30.09 -31.28 12.95
C GLY A 136 -30.67 -31.57 14.34
N SER A 137 -31.82 -30.96 14.67
CA SER A 137 -32.50 -31.12 15.95
C SER A 137 -33.12 -32.52 16.18
N ARG A 138 -33.49 -33.28 15.15
CA ARG A 138 -34.50 -34.36 15.33
C ARG A 138 -34.03 -35.81 15.52
N ARG A 139 -32.78 -36.20 15.20
CA ARG A 139 -32.30 -37.59 15.44
C ARG A 139 -30.96 -37.70 16.21
N ARG A 140 -29.86 -37.07 15.77
CA ARG A 140 -28.60 -37.09 16.57
C ARG A 140 -28.69 -36.29 17.88
N PHE A 141 -29.52 -35.24 17.91
CA PHE A 141 -29.67 -34.36 19.07
C PHE A 141 -30.54 -34.90 20.22
N GLN A 142 -31.05 -36.14 20.18
CA GLN A 142 -31.78 -36.69 21.34
C GLN A 142 -30.85 -37.07 22.49
N ARG A 143 -29.73 -37.77 22.22
CA ARG A 143 -28.68 -38.07 23.24
C ARG A 143 -27.90 -36.81 23.64
N LEU A 144 -27.51 -35.98 22.68
CA LEU A 144 -26.88 -34.70 23.01
C LEU A 144 -27.88 -33.75 23.71
N GLY A 145 -29.17 -33.88 23.46
CA GLY A 145 -30.24 -33.07 24.05
C GLY A 145 -30.68 -33.53 25.44
N THR A 146 -30.45 -34.77 25.86
CA THR A 146 -30.54 -35.14 27.29
C THR A 146 -29.33 -34.61 28.05
N LEU A 147 -28.12 -34.70 27.48
CA LEU A 147 -26.90 -34.13 28.05
C LEU A 147 -26.98 -32.59 28.12
N LEU A 148 -27.43 -31.91 27.07
CA LEU A 148 -27.67 -30.47 27.08
C LEU A 148 -28.85 -30.05 27.97
N ARG A 149 -29.87 -30.90 28.20
CA ARG A 149 -30.89 -30.64 29.23
C ARG A 149 -30.38 -30.95 30.65
N ALA A 150 -29.39 -31.82 30.82
CA ALA A 150 -28.69 -31.97 32.10
C ALA A 150 -27.79 -30.76 32.36
N MET A 151 -26.96 -30.35 31.40
CA MET A 151 -26.17 -29.12 31.45
C MET A 151 -27.04 -27.87 31.59
N ALA A 152 -28.18 -27.75 30.89
CA ALA A 152 -29.05 -26.59 31.04
C ALA A 152 -29.79 -26.55 32.38
N ARG A 153 -30.13 -27.71 32.98
CA ARG A 153 -30.65 -27.76 34.36
C ARG A 153 -29.55 -27.48 35.39
N GLY A 154 -28.33 -27.97 35.16
CA GLY A 154 -27.13 -27.61 35.93
C GLY A 154 -26.79 -26.12 35.81
N TRP A 155 -26.94 -25.54 34.61
CA TRP A 155 -26.70 -24.14 34.31
C TRP A 155 -27.84 -23.24 34.82
N HIS A 156 -29.09 -23.70 34.87
CA HIS A 156 -30.16 -23.00 35.59
C HIS A 156 -29.93 -23.01 37.10
N ARG A 157 -29.54 -24.16 37.67
CA ARG A 157 -29.15 -24.26 39.09
C ARG A 157 -27.96 -23.32 39.37
N PHE A 158 -26.91 -23.38 38.55
CA PHE A 158 -25.76 -22.48 38.64
C PHE A 158 -26.17 -21.02 38.50
N ALA A 159 -26.94 -20.64 37.47
CA ALA A 159 -27.46 -19.28 37.24
C ALA A 159 -28.31 -18.75 38.42
N SER A 160 -29.04 -19.63 39.11
CA SER A 160 -29.79 -19.28 40.32
C SER A 160 -28.93 -19.14 41.59
N THR A 161 -27.65 -19.55 41.55
CA THR A 161 -26.73 -19.29 42.67
C THR A 161 -26.34 -17.81 42.76
N ARG A 162 -25.97 -17.40 43.98
CA ARG A 162 -25.31 -16.10 44.20
C ARG A 162 -24.02 -15.96 43.36
N VAL A 163 -23.26 -17.04 43.15
CA VAL A 163 -22.01 -17.04 42.38
C VAL A 163 -22.26 -16.64 40.92
N ALA A 164 -23.17 -17.32 40.22
CA ALA A 164 -23.46 -16.95 38.83
C ALA A 164 -24.16 -15.59 38.71
N THR A 165 -24.95 -15.18 39.72
CA THR A 165 -25.49 -13.82 39.79
C THR A 165 -24.37 -12.77 39.91
N ILE A 166 -23.33 -13.05 40.70
CA ILE A 166 -22.13 -12.21 40.82
C ILE A 166 -21.33 -12.20 39.51
N VAL A 167 -21.10 -13.36 38.89
CA VAL A 167 -20.41 -13.46 37.58
C VAL A 167 -21.19 -12.73 36.48
N ALA A 168 -22.52 -12.86 36.43
CA ALA A 168 -23.36 -12.14 35.48
C ALA A 168 -23.37 -10.62 35.72
N ARG A 169 -23.36 -10.18 36.99
CA ARG A 169 -23.18 -8.75 37.35
C ARG A 169 -21.80 -8.26 36.93
N GLY A 170 -20.73 -8.99 37.25
CA GLY A 170 -19.36 -8.68 36.85
C GLY A 170 -19.20 -8.60 35.33
N TRP A 171 -19.72 -9.58 34.58
CA TRP A 171 -19.74 -9.58 33.12
C TRP A 171 -20.55 -8.42 32.53
N ARG A 172 -21.68 -8.05 33.15
CA ARG A 172 -22.47 -6.87 32.75
C ARG A 172 -21.70 -5.57 33.01
N THR A 173 -21.00 -5.47 34.14
CA THR A 173 -20.10 -4.35 34.46
C THR A 173 -18.95 -4.27 33.47
N ILE A 174 -18.24 -5.36 33.19
CA ILE A 174 -17.16 -5.44 32.19
C ILE A 174 -17.68 -5.01 30.80
N ARG A 175 -18.83 -5.55 30.35
CA ARG A 175 -19.45 -5.20 29.07
C ARG A 175 -19.82 -3.71 28.96
N ILE A 176 -20.13 -3.03 30.07
CA ILE A 176 -20.46 -1.60 30.10
C ILE A 176 -19.20 -0.72 30.27
N ALA A 177 -18.24 -1.17 31.07
CA ALA A 177 -17.02 -0.43 31.40
C ALA A 177 -15.95 -0.52 30.31
N ALA A 178 -15.68 -1.72 29.75
CA ALA A 178 -14.61 -1.93 28.77
C ALA A 178 -14.76 -1.02 27.52
N PRO A 179 -15.96 -0.84 26.92
CA PRO A 179 -16.16 0.16 25.86
C PRO A 179 -15.75 1.58 26.26
N ARG A 180 -16.06 2.01 27.49
CA ARG A 180 -15.72 3.35 28.01
C ARG A 180 -14.21 3.48 28.26
N ILE A 181 -13.59 2.45 28.84
CA ILE A 181 -12.15 2.39 29.09
C ILE A 181 -11.39 2.45 27.76
N ILE A 182 -11.75 1.61 26.77
CA ILE A 182 -11.12 1.61 25.44
C ILE A 182 -11.24 2.99 24.79
N MET A 183 -12.43 3.61 24.79
CA MET A 183 -12.60 4.96 24.23
C MET A 183 -11.78 6.01 24.98
N ARG A 184 -11.65 5.92 26.31
CA ARG A 184 -10.82 6.84 27.12
C ARG A 184 -9.33 6.67 26.81
N CYS A 185 -8.80 5.46 26.89
CA CYS A 185 -7.37 5.17 26.66
C CYS A 185 -6.92 5.46 25.22
N THR A 186 -7.84 5.38 24.24
CA THR A 186 -7.54 5.68 22.83
C THR A 186 -7.95 7.08 22.37
N SER A 187 -8.42 7.95 23.28
CA SER A 187 -8.91 9.29 22.96
C SER A 187 -7.81 10.29 22.58
N SER A 188 -6.62 10.17 23.19
CA SER A 188 -5.48 11.05 22.97
C SER A 188 -4.37 10.35 22.17
N TRP A 189 -3.45 11.13 21.61
CA TRP A 189 -2.26 10.58 20.95
C TRP A 189 -1.37 9.84 21.97
N LEU A 190 -1.14 10.43 23.15
CA LEU A 190 -0.30 9.85 24.19
C LEU A 190 -0.84 8.51 24.72
N GLY A 191 -2.17 8.37 24.86
CA GLY A 191 -2.79 7.11 25.27
C GLY A 191 -2.63 5.99 24.24
N LEU A 192 -2.70 6.32 22.94
CA LEU A 192 -2.39 5.39 21.84
C LEU A 192 -0.90 5.03 21.81
N ALA A 193 -0.02 6.01 22.01
CA ALA A 193 1.42 5.79 22.08
C ALA A 193 1.80 4.88 23.26
N LEU A 194 1.19 5.07 24.43
CA LEU A 194 1.42 4.24 25.63
C LEU A 194 0.94 2.80 25.43
N ILE A 195 -0.22 2.59 24.77
CA ILE A 195 -0.72 1.24 24.43
C ILE A 195 0.28 0.50 23.51
N LEU A 196 0.77 1.18 22.46
CA LEU A 196 1.73 0.58 21.53
C LEU A 196 3.10 0.36 22.19
N PHE A 197 3.60 1.35 22.94
CA PHE A 197 4.87 1.25 23.67
C PHE A 197 4.87 0.05 24.61
N ILE A 198 3.87 -0.08 25.49
CA ILE A 198 3.79 -1.20 26.44
C ILE A 198 3.56 -2.53 25.69
N GLY A 199 2.64 -2.56 24.72
CA GLY A 199 2.28 -3.79 23.99
C GLY A 199 3.40 -4.35 23.10
N TRP A 200 4.35 -3.51 22.69
CA TRP A 200 5.55 -3.91 21.95
C TRP A 200 6.83 -3.93 22.79
N LEU A 201 6.84 -3.47 24.05
CA LEU A 201 8.07 -3.33 24.87
C LEU A 201 8.87 -4.62 25.01
N TRP A 202 8.21 -5.78 24.94
CA TRP A 202 8.85 -7.09 24.93
C TRP A 202 9.78 -7.28 23.71
N VAL A 203 9.48 -6.69 22.56
CA VAL A 203 10.25 -6.86 21.31
C VAL A 203 11.69 -6.32 21.46
N PRO A 204 11.94 -5.02 21.76
CA PRO A 204 13.30 -4.51 21.93
C PRO A 204 13.97 -4.95 23.25
N THR A 205 13.27 -5.61 24.17
CA THR A 205 13.88 -6.12 25.43
C THR A 205 14.25 -7.60 25.35
N THR A 206 13.44 -8.45 24.71
CA THR A 206 13.76 -9.88 24.56
C THR A 206 14.48 -10.21 23.26
N LEU A 207 14.26 -9.45 22.17
CA LEU A 207 14.93 -9.65 20.89
C LEU A 207 16.05 -8.63 20.62
N LEU A 208 16.03 -7.46 21.27
CA LEU A 208 16.99 -6.34 21.15
C LEU A 208 17.07 -5.70 19.75
N SER A 209 17.39 -6.47 18.73
CA SER A 209 17.58 -6.06 17.34
C SER A 209 17.30 -7.21 16.38
N ALA A 210 16.93 -6.86 15.14
CA ALA A 210 16.61 -7.77 14.04
C ALA A 210 17.17 -7.17 12.74
N PHE A 211 17.80 -7.97 11.87
CA PHE A 211 18.40 -7.46 10.63
C PHE A 211 18.84 -8.57 9.66
N GLY A 212 19.19 -8.18 8.43
CA GLY A 212 19.75 -9.05 7.40
C GLY A 212 21.07 -8.51 6.85
N ALA A 213 21.38 -8.79 5.58
CA ALA A 213 22.63 -8.37 4.93
C ALA A 213 22.86 -6.85 4.91
N ASP A 214 21.80 -6.06 4.64
CA ASP A 214 21.86 -4.60 4.46
C ASP A 214 22.71 -3.89 5.53
N ILE A 215 22.42 -4.09 6.83
CA ILE A 215 23.12 -3.39 7.93
C ILE A 215 24.62 -3.71 7.99
N ARG A 216 25.01 -4.95 7.68
CA ARG A 216 26.42 -5.38 7.68
C ARG A 216 27.17 -4.76 6.51
N SER A 217 26.56 -4.74 5.32
CA SER A 217 27.14 -4.09 4.14
C SER A 217 27.31 -2.58 4.37
N GLN A 218 26.27 -1.88 4.83
CA GLN A 218 26.32 -0.46 5.14
C GLN A 218 27.36 -0.11 6.22
N THR A 219 27.44 -0.91 7.29
CA THR A 219 28.43 -0.70 8.36
C THR A 219 29.86 -0.89 7.87
N ARG A 220 30.10 -1.85 6.96
CA ARG A 220 31.41 -2.06 6.33
C ARG A 220 31.76 -0.94 5.35
N GLU A 221 30.81 -0.53 4.52
CA GLU A 221 30.94 0.58 3.56
C GLU A 221 31.35 1.87 4.28
N PHE A 222 30.61 2.28 5.31
CA PHE A 222 30.98 3.42 6.15
C PHE A 222 32.33 3.23 6.86
N SER A 223 32.66 2.02 7.34
CA SER A 223 33.97 1.78 7.98
C SER A 223 35.15 2.02 7.02
N TRP A 224 34.98 1.77 5.71
CA TRP A 224 35.99 2.08 4.70
C TRP A 224 36.03 3.59 4.38
N ALA A 225 34.88 4.24 4.24
CA ALA A 225 34.85 5.71 4.05
C ALA A 225 35.49 6.44 5.24
N TRP A 226 35.19 6.03 6.47
CA TRP A 226 35.78 6.59 7.68
C TRP A 226 37.29 6.39 7.74
N ASN A 227 37.78 5.17 7.46
CA ASN A 227 39.22 4.87 7.40
C ASN A 227 39.94 5.81 6.43
N GLN A 228 39.41 5.98 5.22
CA GLN A 228 39.92 6.90 4.21
C GLN A 228 39.96 8.35 4.72
N TRP A 229 38.88 8.84 5.37
CA TRP A 229 38.83 10.19 5.94
C TRP A 229 39.84 10.39 7.08
N THR A 230 40.19 9.33 7.81
CA THR A 230 41.29 9.33 8.80
C THR A 230 42.69 9.15 8.19
N GLY A 231 42.81 9.16 6.85
CA GLY A 231 44.09 9.13 6.14
C GLY A 231 44.68 7.74 5.89
N LEU A 232 43.94 6.65 6.17
CA LEU A 232 44.38 5.30 5.84
C LEU A 232 44.36 5.09 4.33
N GLN A 233 45.52 4.77 3.76
CA GLN A 233 45.64 4.37 2.36
C GLN A 233 45.02 2.98 2.18
N GLN A 234 44.08 2.86 1.24
CA GLN A 234 43.32 1.64 0.98
C GLN A 234 43.31 1.34 -0.52
N PRO A 235 43.27 0.05 -0.92
CA PRO A 235 43.22 -0.30 -2.34
C PRO A 235 41.89 0.15 -2.93
N TYR A 236 41.94 0.87 -4.05
CA TYR A 236 40.75 1.30 -4.78
C TYR A 236 40.43 0.31 -5.90
N THR A 237 41.10 0.42 -7.05
CA THR A 237 40.95 -0.48 -8.20
C THR A 237 42.13 -1.43 -8.36
N GLY A 238 41.88 -2.69 -8.72
CA GLY A 238 42.94 -3.65 -9.08
C GLY A 238 42.44 -5.10 -9.06
N PHE A 239 43.17 -6.03 -9.68
CA PHE A 239 42.76 -7.44 -9.73
C PHE A 239 42.65 -8.08 -8.33
N PHE A 240 43.65 -7.81 -7.47
CA PHE A 240 43.68 -8.25 -6.06
C PHE A 240 43.08 -7.23 -5.08
N ALA A 241 42.62 -6.07 -5.55
CA ALA A 241 41.77 -5.21 -4.74
C ALA A 241 40.41 -5.89 -4.57
N PHE A 242 39.83 -5.80 -3.37
CA PHE A 242 38.52 -6.37 -3.07
C PHE A 242 37.81 -5.46 -2.07
N VAL A 243 37.05 -4.51 -2.61
CA VAL A 243 36.46 -3.40 -1.85
C VAL A 243 35.00 -3.71 -1.49
N PRO A 244 34.35 -2.96 -0.58
CA PRO A 244 32.92 -3.18 -0.27
C PRO A 244 32.01 -3.17 -1.51
N MET A 245 32.41 -2.43 -2.55
CA MET A 245 31.72 -2.26 -3.84
C MET A 245 31.89 -3.43 -4.82
N ASP A 246 32.80 -4.39 -4.57
CA ASP A 246 32.82 -5.67 -5.30
C ASP A 246 31.71 -6.62 -4.79
N ILE A 247 31.33 -6.48 -3.52
CA ILE A 247 30.49 -7.46 -2.79
C ILE A 247 29.00 -7.27 -3.10
N TYR A 248 28.58 -6.05 -3.43
CA TYR A 248 27.39 -5.77 -4.22
C TYR A 248 27.87 -4.96 -5.44
N PRO A 249 28.14 -5.63 -6.58
CA PRO A 249 29.01 -5.11 -7.62
C PRO A 249 28.49 -3.82 -8.24
N THR A 250 29.25 -2.74 -8.05
CA THR A 250 29.07 -1.46 -8.76
C THR A 250 30.14 -1.36 -9.83
N ALA A 251 29.76 -1.21 -11.10
CA ALA A 251 30.68 -1.26 -12.23
C ALA A 251 31.79 -0.20 -12.16
N HIS A 252 33.02 -0.60 -12.48
CA HIS A 252 34.22 0.25 -12.34
C HIS A 252 34.14 1.54 -13.18
N TYR A 253 33.40 1.54 -14.30
CA TYR A 253 33.20 2.75 -15.12
C TYR A 253 32.36 3.84 -14.42
N LEU A 254 31.64 3.50 -13.34
CA LEU A 254 30.87 4.44 -12.52
C LEU A 254 31.73 5.11 -11.43
N TRP A 255 32.96 4.64 -11.21
CA TRP A 255 33.79 5.07 -10.10
C TRP A 255 34.54 6.37 -10.46
N PRO A 256 34.56 7.38 -9.57
CA PRO A 256 35.34 8.61 -9.79
C PRO A 256 36.85 8.34 -9.79
N GLN A 257 37.60 9.18 -10.49
CA GLN A 257 39.08 9.09 -10.55
C GLN A 257 39.75 9.34 -9.19
N ASN A 258 39.15 10.19 -8.35
CA ASN A 258 39.53 10.36 -6.96
C ASN A 258 38.84 9.27 -6.12
N PRO A 259 39.57 8.44 -5.36
CA PRO A 259 38.95 7.39 -4.54
C PRO A 259 37.87 7.91 -3.60
N THR A 260 36.76 7.19 -3.50
CA THR A 260 35.74 7.35 -2.44
C THR A 260 35.10 6.01 -2.12
N TYR A 261 34.86 5.75 -0.83
CA TYR A 261 34.19 4.52 -0.36
C TYR A 261 32.76 4.74 0.13
N LEU A 262 32.14 5.88 -0.16
CA LEU A 262 30.68 6.04 -0.05
C LEU A 262 30.01 5.78 -1.40
N THR A 263 28.94 5.00 -1.37
CA THR A 263 28.06 4.80 -2.53
C THR A 263 26.64 5.24 -2.19
N ASP A 264 25.83 5.51 -3.22
CA ASP A 264 24.40 5.26 -3.13
C ASP A 264 24.06 3.93 -3.82
N GLN A 265 24.70 2.82 -3.43
CA GLN A 265 24.22 1.46 -3.74
C GLN A 265 23.14 1.10 -2.71
N HIS A 266 23.47 1.17 -1.42
CA HIS A 266 22.50 1.39 -0.34
C HIS A 266 22.01 2.85 -0.36
N ASN A 267 21.06 3.26 0.51
CA ASN A 267 20.75 4.69 0.62
C ASN A 267 21.87 5.39 1.41
N LEU A 268 22.52 6.37 0.79
CA LEU A 268 23.67 7.11 1.33
C LEU A 268 23.48 7.57 2.79
N VAL A 269 22.32 8.16 3.10
CA VAL A 269 22.05 8.74 4.43
C VAL A 269 21.89 7.65 5.49
N LEU A 270 21.21 6.55 5.16
CA LEU A 270 21.14 5.38 6.05
C LEU A 270 22.52 4.76 6.26
N THR A 271 23.34 4.66 5.21
CA THR A 271 24.71 4.10 5.30
C THR A 271 25.56 4.91 6.28
N VAL A 272 25.54 6.24 6.17
CA VAL A 272 26.28 7.14 7.08
C VAL A 272 25.73 7.04 8.51
N VAL A 273 24.42 7.12 8.73
CA VAL A 273 23.83 7.11 10.08
C VAL A 273 24.03 5.77 10.78
N TYR A 274 23.71 4.65 10.13
CA TYR A 274 23.88 3.32 10.70
C TYR A 274 25.35 2.97 10.91
N GLY A 275 26.19 3.28 9.92
CA GLY A 275 27.63 3.07 9.98
C GLY A 275 28.32 3.85 11.10
N ALA A 276 27.98 5.13 11.28
CA ALA A 276 28.54 5.98 12.33
C ALA A 276 28.15 5.47 13.74
N VAL A 277 26.88 5.08 13.95
CA VAL A 277 26.43 4.54 15.24
C VAL A 277 27.08 3.19 15.54
N ALA A 278 27.23 2.32 14.53
CA ALA A 278 27.94 1.06 14.69
C ALA A 278 29.46 1.23 14.91
N ALA A 279 30.09 2.24 14.30
CA ALA A 279 31.49 2.58 14.51
C ALA A 279 31.73 3.16 15.92
N ALA A 280 30.87 4.07 16.39
CA ALA A 280 30.90 4.58 17.77
C ALA A 280 30.69 3.45 18.79
N SER A 281 29.73 2.54 18.54
CA SER A 281 29.55 1.32 19.34
C SER A 281 30.82 0.48 19.41
N ARG A 282 31.51 0.28 18.28
CA ARG A 282 32.75 -0.50 18.20
C ARG A 282 33.87 0.16 19.00
N TYR A 283 33.98 1.48 18.94
CA TYR A 283 34.95 2.26 19.71
C TYR A 283 34.72 2.15 21.23
N PHE A 284 33.47 2.28 21.70
CA PHE A 284 33.16 2.25 23.14
C PHE A 284 32.97 0.84 23.75
N THR A 285 32.68 -0.18 22.95
CA THR A 285 32.29 -1.53 23.45
C THR A 285 33.03 -2.69 22.82
N GLY A 286 33.92 -2.44 21.85
CA GLY A 286 34.56 -3.49 21.03
C GLY A 286 33.62 -4.19 20.03
N SER A 287 32.33 -3.84 19.98
CA SER A 287 31.32 -4.51 19.16
C SER A 287 30.37 -3.53 18.46
N ASN A 288 29.79 -3.92 17.32
CA ASN A 288 28.73 -3.13 16.68
C ASN A 288 27.36 -3.29 17.40
N ASP A 289 27.21 -4.37 18.18
CA ASP A 289 25.94 -4.84 18.74
C ASP A 289 25.21 -3.74 19.55
N ALA A 290 25.87 -3.02 20.46
CA ALA A 290 25.20 -1.97 21.24
C ALA A 290 24.63 -0.84 20.37
N GLY A 291 25.32 -0.49 19.28
CA GLY A 291 24.84 0.45 18.26
C GLY A 291 23.63 -0.09 17.49
N TYR A 292 23.61 -1.39 17.15
CA TYR A 292 22.43 -2.01 16.54
C TYR A 292 21.23 -2.05 17.51
N VAL A 293 21.44 -2.25 18.81
CA VAL A 293 20.34 -2.17 19.81
C VAL A 293 19.83 -0.73 19.94
N LEU A 294 20.72 0.26 19.95
CA LEU A 294 20.33 1.69 19.97
C LEU A 294 19.51 2.07 18.73
N LEU A 295 19.95 1.69 17.53
CA LEU A 295 19.23 1.93 16.28
C LEU A 295 17.83 1.26 16.30
N SER A 296 17.74 0.03 16.80
CA SER A 296 16.46 -0.69 16.91
C SER A 296 15.53 -0.10 17.95
N ALA A 297 16.05 0.39 19.08
CA ALA A 297 15.27 1.14 20.07
C ALA A 297 14.74 2.47 19.51
N LEU A 298 15.56 3.20 18.73
CA LEU A 298 15.13 4.43 18.04
C LEU A 298 14.06 4.14 16.97
N GLN A 299 14.20 3.06 16.19
CA GLN A 299 13.19 2.64 15.22
C GLN A 299 11.88 2.21 15.89
N PHE A 300 11.95 1.50 17.03
CA PHE A 300 10.79 1.14 17.84
C PHE A 300 10.05 2.38 18.35
N LEU A 301 10.75 3.37 18.89
CA LEU A 301 10.15 4.64 19.33
C LEU A 301 9.53 5.41 18.16
N PHE A 302 10.18 5.42 16.99
CA PHE A 302 9.64 6.01 15.77
C PHE A 302 8.38 5.28 15.26
N ALA A 303 8.34 3.95 15.32
CA ALA A 303 7.18 3.13 14.98
C ALA A 303 5.99 3.42 15.90
N VAL A 304 6.22 3.45 17.22
CA VAL A 304 5.20 3.84 18.23
C VAL A 304 4.65 5.23 17.91
N PHE A 305 5.52 6.21 17.67
CA PHE A 305 5.13 7.58 17.30
C PHE A 305 4.29 7.61 16.02
N CYS A 306 4.76 6.99 14.93
CA CYS A 306 4.10 7.00 13.62
C CYS A 306 2.72 6.34 13.65
N CYS A 307 2.63 5.15 14.26
CA CYS A 307 1.39 4.41 14.37
C CYS A 307 0.39 5.13 15.29
N ALA A 308 0.81 5.62 16.47
CA ALA A 308 -0.06 6.40 17.35
C ALA A 308 -0.50 7.73 16.71
N ALA A 309 0.38 8.42 16.00
CA ALA A 309 0.08 9.68 15.30
C ALA A 309 -0.93 9.48 14.15
N THR A 310 -0.99 8.28 13.58
CA THR A 310 -1.92 7.91 12.50
C THR A 310 -3.24 7.43 13.08
N MET A 311 -3.19 6.50 14.04
CA MET A 311 -4.35 6.07 14.83
C MET A 311 -5.10 7.24 15.44
N HIS A 312 -4.41 8.23 16.01
CA HIS A 312 -5.07 9.39 16.62
C HIS A 312 -5.87 10.21 15.58
N ARG A 313 -5.29 10.45 14.40
CA ARG A 313 -5.95 11.15 13.29
C ARG A 313 -7.17 10.37 12.81
N PHE A 314 -7.01 9.08 12.50
CA PHE A 314 -8.11 8.25 12.01
C PHE A 314 -9.20 8.03 13.07
N PHE A 315 -8.87 7.81 14.34
CA PHE A 315 -9.86 7.45 15.35
C PHE A 315 -10.59 8.67 15.93
N ASN A 316 -9.86 9.75 16.23
CA ASN A 316 -10.38 10.87 17.04
C ASN A 316 -10.71 12.12 16.23
N LEU A 317 -10.20 12.24 14.99
CA LEU A 317 -10.46 13.33 14.06
C LEU A 317 -10.27 14.72 14.71
N PRO A 318 -9.08 15.03 15.27
CA PRO A 318 -8.90 16.20 16.14
C PRO A 318 -9.30 17.53 15.48
N TRP A 319 -9.05 17.71 14.19
CA TRP A 319 -9.42 18.92 13.45
C TRP A 319 -10.93 19.17 13.29
N ILE A 320 -11.79 18.19 13.59
CA ILE A 320 -13.25 18.31 13.67
C ILE A 320 -13.70 18.58 15.13
N ALA A 321 -12.86 18.28 16.12
CA ALA A 321 -13.17 18.47 17.54
C ALA A 321 -13.13 19.95 17.96
N ASP A 322 -12.17 20.69 17.39
CA ASP A 322 -11.89 22.09 17.76
C ASP A 322 -12.83 23.11 17.09
N ASP A 323 -13.76 22.65 16.24
CA ASP A 323 -14.47 23.49 15.29
C ASP A 323 -15.95 23.08 15.17
N THR A 324 -16.80 23.73 15.95
CA THR A 324 -18.27 23.52 15.98
C THR A 324 -18.99 23.99 14.71
N LYS A 325 -18.26 24.58 13.75
CA LYS A 325 -18.76 24.99 12.43
C LYS A 325 -17.96 24.33 11.29
N ALA A 326 -17.32 23.19 11.55
CA ALA A 326 -16.53 22.48 10.54
C ALA A 326 -17.41 21.96 9.39
N ASP A 327 -17.49 22.72 8.29
CA ASP A 327 -18.04 22.24 7.02
C ASP A 327 -17.26 21.01 6.56
N ILE A 328 -17.90 19.85 6.69
CA ILE A 328 -17.35 18.57 6.23
C ILE A 328 -17.38 18.58 4.70
N PRO A 329 -16.22 18.55 4.01
CA PRO A 329 -16.22 18.61 2.56
C PRO A 329 -16.90 17.35 1.99
N PRO A 330 -17.86 17.48 1.05
CA PRO A 330 -18.45 16.31 0.41
C PRO A 330 -17.35 15.46 -0.24
N SER A 331 -17.43 14.14 -0.08
CA SER A 331 -16.33 13.23 -0.43
C SER A 331 -16.00 13.28 -1.93
N GLU A 332 -16.99 13.52 -2.80
CA GLU A 332 -16.85 13.69 -4.25
C GLU A 332 -17.40 15.04 -4.77
N PRO A 333 -17.00 15.52 -5.97
CA PRO A 333 -17.38 16.85 -6.47
C PRO A 333 -18.89 17.09 -6.56
N ASP A 334 -19.63 16.08 -7.00
CA ASP A 334 -21.06 16.15 -7.31
C ASP A 334 -21.92 15.64 -6.14
N SER A 335 -21.36 15.56 -4.93
CA SER A 335 -22.02 15.01 -3.74
C SER A 335 -22.21 16.05 -2.63
N THR A 336 -23.05 15.72 -1.67
CA THR A 336 -23.31 16.52 -0.46
C THR A 336 -22.70 15.84 0.78
N ALA A 337 -22.62 16.55 1.90
CA ALA A 337 -22.26 15.94 3.19
C ALA A 337 -23.31 14.90 3.66
N GLN A 338 -24.56 14.99 3.18
CA GLN A 338 -25.65 14.04 3.52
C GLN A 338 -25.47 12.68 2.84
N ASP A 339 -24.80 12.62 1.69
CA ASP A 339 -24.46 11.36 1.00
C ASP A 339 -23.42 10.52 1.76
N TYR A 340 -22.59 11.18 2.59
CA TYR A 340 -21.47 10.58 3.32
C TYR A 340 -21.54 10.91 4.83
N PRO A 341 -22.67 10.64 5.50
CA PRO A 341 -23.02 11.17 6.83
C PRO A 341 -22.11 10.64 7.96
N HIS A 342 -21.37 9.56 7.70
CA HIS A 342 -20.47 8.93 8.65
C HIS A 342 -18.98 9.19 8.38
N ALA A 343 -18.60 9.90 7.29
CA ALA A 343 -17.21 10.22 6.96
C ALA A 343 -16.47 10.93 8.11
N ALA A 344 -17.11 11.92 8.73
CA ALA A 344 -16.58 12.70 9.85
C ALA A 344 -16.80 12.06 11.24
N THR A 345 -17.33 10.84 11.35
CA THR A 345 -17.61 10.24 12.66
C THR A 345 -16.36 9.61 13.29
N ARG A 346 -16.10 9.93 14.57
CA ARG A 346 -15.04 9.28 15.36
C ARG A 346 -15.18 7.76 15.34
N ALA A 347 -14.06 7.04 15.26
CA ALA A 347 -14.08 5.58 15.21
C ALA A 347 -14.70 5.02 16.50
N GLY A 348 -15.58 4.03 16.36
CA GLY A 348 -16.12 3.28 17.50
C GLY A 348 -15.10 2.31 18.10
N VAL A 349 -15.53 1.58 19.14
CA VAL A 349 -14.68 0.62 19.86
C VAL A 349 -14.09 -0.45 18.94
N TRP A 350 -14.90 -1.08 18.08
CA TRP A 350 -14.44 -2.21 17.27
C TRP A 350 -13.33 -1.86 16.26
N PRO A 351 -13.42 -0.80 15.42
CA PRO A 351 -12.29 -0.42 14.56
C PRO A 351 -11.01 -0.07 15.34
N ARG A 352 -11.13 0.56 16.51
CA ARG A 352 -9.97 0.85 17.38
C ARG A 352 -9.31 -0.44 17.86
N VAL A 353 -10.09 -1.36 18.43
CA VAL A 353 -9.62 -2.66 18.94
C VAL A 353 -8.98 -3.48 17.83
N LEU A 354 -9.64 -3.64 16.68
CA LEU A 354 -9.14 -4.43 15.57
C LEU A 354 -7.81 -3.87 15.01
N THR A 355 -7.71 -2.55 14.85
CA THR A 355 -6.49 -1.90 14.37
C THR A 355 -5.35 -2.03 15.38
N ILE A 356 -5.63 -1.86 16.68
CA ILE A 356 -4.62 -2.00 17.73
C ILE A 356 -4.14 -3.46 17.84
N LEU A 357 -5.07 -4.43 17.81
CA LEU A 357 -4.72 -5.86 17.81
C LEU A 357 -3.89 -6.26 16.58
N PHE A 358 -4.22 -5.74 15.39
CA PHE A 358 -3.41 -5.96 14.19
C PHE A 358 -1.95 -5.52 14.41
N PHE A 359 -1.72 -4.28 14.88
CA PHE A 359 -0.36 -3.80 15.14
C PHE A 359 0.35 -4.55 16.28
N LEU A 360 -0.36 -4.96 17.33
CA LEU A 360 0.22 -5.65 18.49
C LEU A 360 0.47 -7.15 18.29
N VAL A 361 -0.22 -7.81 17.36
CA VAL A 361 -0.24 -9.29 17.26
C VAL A 361 0.19 -9.81 15.88
N CYS A 362 -0.02 -9.09 14.78
CA CYS A 362 0.44 -9.56 13.47
C CYS A 362 1.99 -9.55 13.43
N PRO A 363 2.67 -10.64 13.04
CA PRO A 363 4.13 -10.71 13.02
C PRO A 363 4.79 -9.63 12.16
N ILE A 364 4.15 -9.26 11.04
CA ILE A 364 4.66 -8.29 10.07
C ILE A 364 4.97 -6.92 10.72
N PRO A 365 4.00 -6.18 11.32
CA PRO A 365 4.31 -4.94 12.03
C PRO A 365 5.12 -5.14 13.31
N VAL A 366 4.95 -6.26 14.03
CA VAL A 366 5.65 -6.52 15.30
C VAL A 366 7.16 -6.63 15.09
N PHE A 367 7.62 -7.49 14.19
CA PHE A 367 9.06 -7.65 13.92
C PHE A 367 9.67 -6.45 13.21
N ALA A 368 8.89 -5.74 12.39
CA ALA A 368 9.33 -4.52 11.74
C ALA A 368 9.77 -3.42 12.73
N THR A 369 9.22 -3.38 13.95
CA THR A 369 9.57 -2.35 14.96
C THR A 369 11.09 -2.26 15.24
N ILE A 370 11.81 -3.38 15.18
CA ILE A 370 13.26 -3.48 15.44
C ILE A 370 14.10 -3.94 14.23
N SER A 371 13.48 -4.15 13.07
CA SER A 371 14.16 -4.68 11.88
C SER A 371 14.96 -3.59 11.14
N LEU A 372 16.28 -3.55 11.31
CA LEU A 372 17.19 -2.57 10.69
C LEU A 372 17.42 -2.87 9.21
N THR A 373 16.44 -2.51 8.38
CA THR A 373 16.59 -2.43 6.92
C THR A 373 15.84 -1.22 6.38
N LYS A 374 16.08 -0.89 5.11
CA LYS A 374 15.45 0.22 4.38
C LYS A 374 13.92 0.23 4.36
N SER A 375 13.27 -0.94 4.44
CA SER A 375 11.81 -1.05 4.21
C SER A 375 10.93 -0.76 5.43
N PRO A 376 11.21 -1.27 6.65
CA PRO A 376 10.46 -0.91 7.86
C PRO A 376 10.45 0.60 8.16
N LEU A 377 11.60 1.28 8.04
CA LEU A 377 11.68 2.72 8.28
C LEU A 377 10.83 3.51 7.26
N PHE A 378 10.90 3.14 5.98
CA PHE A 378 10.01 3.67 4.95
C PHE A 378 8.53 3.42 5.27
N ALA A 379 8.18 2.21 5.70
CA ALA A 379 6.80 1.81 5.98
C ALA A 379 6.19 2.56 7.18
N PHE A 380 6.92 2.76 8.28
CA PHE A 380 6.43 3.57 9.40
C PHE A 380 6.33 5.06 9.04
N ALA A 381 7.28 5.60 8.29
CA ALA A 381 7.20 6.96 7.77
C ALA A 381 6.01 7.14 6.82
N PHE A 382 5.75 6.15 5.96
CA PHE A 382 4.58 6.10 5.07
C PHE A 382 3.26 6.04 5.85
N VAL A 383 3.17 5.27 6.95
CA VAL A 383 1.99 5.26 7.84
C VAL A 383 1.71 6.67 8.38
N TRP A 384 2.73 7.33 8.92
CA TRP A 384 2.60 8.70 9.46
C TRP A 384 2.19 9.71 8.38
N TRP A 385 2.83 9.63 7.21
CA TRP A 385 2.51 10.43 6.03
C TRP A 385 1.08 10.20 5.53
N PHE A 386 0.63 8.94 5.45
CA PHE A 386 -0.73 8.55 5.06
C PHE A 386 -1.78 9.14 6.02
N GLY A 387 -1.49 9.18 7.32
CA GLY A 387 -2.29 9.91 8.31
C GLY A 387 -2.38 11.42 8.04
N ILE A 388 -1.29 12.05 7.61
CA ILE A 388 -1.24 13.48 7.27
C ILE A 388 -1.99 13.78 5.96
N VAL A 389 -1.88 12.90 4.97
CA VAL A 389 -2.62 12.99 3.69
C VAL A 389 -4.12 12.77 3.92
N TYR A 390 -4.52 11.85 4.80
CA TYR A 390 -5.92 11.71 5.23
C TYR A 390 -6.45 12.97 5.92
N GLN A 391 -5.66 13.58 6.81
CA GLN A 391 -6.00 14.88 7.42
C GLN A 391 -6.14 15.97 6.35
N LEU A 392 -5.25 16.02 5.35
CA LEU A 392 -5.40 16.92 4.20
C LEU A 392 -6.72 16.67 3.45
N HIS A 393 -7.02 15.41 3.07
CA HIS A 393 -8.27 15.05 2.39
C HIS A 393 -9.49 15.56 3.16
N MET A 394 -9.56 15.28 4.46
CA MET A 394 -10.69 15.63 5.34
C MET A 394 -10.78 17.12 5.69
N THR A 395 -9.73 17.91 5.45
CA THR A 395 -9.70 19.37 5.71
C THR A 395 -9.73 20.23 4.44
N ARG A 396 -10.07 19.66 3.28
CA ARG A 396 -10.08 20.40 2.00
C ARG A 396 -11.21 21.43 1.84
N ALA A 397 -12.16 21.48 2.77
CA ALA A 397 -13.24 22.46 2.74
C ALA A 397 -12.68 23.89 2.73
N THR A 398 -13.37 24.80 2.04
CA THR A 398 -13.03 26.22 2.06
C THR A 398 -13.90 26.95 3.06
N GLN A 399 -13.29 27.35 4.17
CA GLN A 399 -13.88 28.29 5.13
C GLN A 399 -13.75 29.71 4.54
N ASP A 400 -14.85 30.45 4.47
CA ASP A 400 -14.91 31.81 3.90
C ASP A 400 -14.25 31.93 2.51
N GLY A 401 -14.49 30.92 1.66
CA GLY A 401 -13.92 30.80 0.31
C GLY A 401 -12.44 30.42 0.25
N LYS A 402 -11.70 30.49 1.36
CA LYS A 402 -10.26 30.24 1.46
C LYS A 402 -9.99 28.78 1.87
N PRO A 403 -8.95 28.12 1.34
CA PRO A 403 -8.60 26.76 1.76
C PRO A 403 -8.11 26.74 3.21
N ARG A 404 -8.66 25.84 4.03
CA ARG A 404 -8.22 25.65 5.42
C ARG A 404 -6.74 25.30 5.46
N ARG A 405 -5.94 26.13 6.15
CA ARG A 405 -4.50 25.93 6.32
C ARG A 405 -4.23 24.75 7.26
N LEU A 406 -3.17 23.98 6.99
CA LEU A 406 -2.69 22.99 7.96
C LEU A 406 -2.15 23.67 9.22
N PRO A 407 -2.37 23.09 10.42
CA PRO A 407 -1.64 23.49 11.63
C PRO A 407 -0.13 23.34 11.43
N ARG A 408 0.67 24.28 11.94
CA ARG A 408 2.15 24.32 11.81
C ARG A 408 2.80 22.96 12.08
N ASN A 409 2.38 22.29 13.15
CA ASN A 409 2.95 21.00 13.58
C ASN A 409 2.61 19.86 12.59
N THR A 410 1.47 19.92 11.89
CA THR A 410 1.12 18.94 10.83
C THR A 410 1.83 19.26 9.52
N PHE A 411 2.05 20.54 9.20
CA PHE A 411 2.85 20.95 8.04
C PHE A 411 4.32 20.50 8.18
N ILE A 412 4.94 20.74 9.34
CA ILE A 412 6.30 20.26 9.65
C ILE A 412 6.34 18.72 9.65
N ALA A 413 5.37 18.04 10.27
CA ALA A 413 5.26 16.59 10.21
C ALA A 413 5.16 16.05 8.76
N GLY A 414 4.50 16.77 7.86
CA GLY A 414 4.44 16.43 6.44
C GLY A 414 5.83 16.45 5.80
N ILE A 415 6.58 17.54 5.99
CA ILE A 415 7.95 17.67 5.48
C ILE A 415 8.85 16.57 6.07
N VAL A 416 8.83 16.38 7.40
CA VAL A 416 9.70 15.39 8.06
C VAL A 416 9.36 13.96 7.63
N SER A 417 8.07 13.58 7.53
CA SER A 417 7.69 12.25 7.06
C SER A 417 8.10 12.00 5.60
N ALA A 418 7.95 12.98 4.71
CA ALA A 418 8.46 12.91 3.34
C ALA A 418 10.00 12.78 3.31
N CYS A 419 10.72 13.53 4.14
CA CYS A 419 12.18 13.39 4.27
C CYS A 419 12.59 11.98 4.72
N VAL A 420 11.96 11.44 5.78
CA VAL A 420 12.27 10.08 6.29
C VAL A 420 11.99 9.03 5.21
N MET A 421 10.88 9.16 4.46
CA MET A 421 10.59 8.27 3.32
C MET A 421 11.71 8.29 2.26
N LEU A 422 12.18 9.47 1.87
CA LEU A 422 13.22 9.67 0.85
C LEU A 422 14.60 9.14 1.26
N ILE A 423 15.00 9.31 2.53
CA ILE A 423 16.25 8.71 3.05
C ILE A 423 16.11 7.22 3.38
N SER A 424 14.90 6.65 3.31
CA SER A 424 14.68 5.23 3.51
C SER A 424 14.71 4.46 2.19
N ALA A 425 13.92 4.87 1.20
CA ALA A 425 13.73 4.14 -0.05
C ALA A 425 13.91 5.03 -1.27
N LYS A 426 14.84 4.67 -2.17
CA LYS A 426 15.14 5.44 -3.39
C LYS A 426 13.90 5.70 -4.25
N TYR A 427 12.99 4.72 -4.34
CA TYR A 427 11.77 4.86 -5.14
C TYR A 427 10.74 5.86 -4.55
N ALA A 428 10.94 6.35 -3.32
CA ALA A 428 10.03 7.28 -2.68
C ALA A 428 9.86 8.59 -3.45
N TRP A 429 10.88 9.05 -4.18
CA TRP A 429 10.77 10.29 -4.95
C TRP A 429 9.81 10.17 -6.14
N TYR A 430 9.75 9.01 -6.81
CA TYR A 430 8.74 8.73 -7.84
C TYR A 430 7.32 8.78 -7.25
N ILE A 431 7.12 8.16 -6.08
CA ILE A 431 5.82 8.15 -5.39
C ILE A 431 5.40 9.58 -4.99
N LEU A 432 6.31 10.35 -4.39
CA LEU A 432 6.03 11.73 -3.96
C LEU A 432 5.82 12.68 -5.16
N LEU A 433 6.55 12.50 -6.28
CA LEU A 433 6.36 13.28 -7.50
C LEU A 433 5.00 12.96 -8.16
N ALA A 434 4.69 11.68 -8.38
CA ALA A 434 3.41 11.27 -8.94
C ALA A 434 2.24 11.72 -8.04
N GLN A 435 2.36 11.56 -6.72
CA GLN A 435 1.35 12.05 -5.79
C GLN A 435 1.23 13.56 -5.78
N THR A 436 2.33 14.31 -5.96
CA THR A 436 2.26 15.77 -6.13
C THR A 436 1.41 16.12 -7.34
N ILE A 437 1.65 15.51 -8.50
CA ILE A 437 0.87 15.76 -9.73
C ILE A 437 -0.62 15.45 -9.51
N ILE A 438 -0.93 14.29 -8.92
CA ILE A 438 -2.31 13.86 -8.62
C ILE A 438 -3.01 14.84 -7.66
N MET A 439 -2.32 15.29 -6.60
CA MET A 439 -2.87 16.25 -5.64
C MET A 439 -2.99 17.67 -6.20
N LEU A 440 -2.07 18.09 -7.07
CA LEU A 440 -2.19 19.36 -7.80
C LEU A 440 -3.40 19.37 -8.73
N VAL A 441 -3.78 18.24 -9.33
CA VAL A 441 -5.01 18.12 -10.12
C VAL A 441 -6.25 18.10 -9.22
N ALA A 442 -6.25 17.28 -8.16
CA ALA A 442 -7.42 17.01 -7.31
C ALA A 442 -7.75 18.12 -6.29
N ASP A 443 -6.75 18.86 -5.80
CA ASP A 443 -6.90 19.97 -4.85
C ASP A 443 -5.96 21.14 -5.18
N ARG A 444 -6.23 21.75 -6.33
CA ARG A 444 -5.58 22.97 -6.85
C ARG A 444 -5.50 24.10 -5.82
N LYS A 445 -6.46 24.19 -4.88
CA LYS A 445 -6.53 25.31 -3.91
C LYS A 445 -5.37 25.26 -2.89
N ARG A 446 -4.80 24.09 -2.59
CA ARG A 446 -3.67 23.93 -1.65
C ARG A 446 -2.34 23.60 -2.31
N TRP A 447 -2.14 23.98 -3.58
CA TRP A 447 -0.93 23.68 -4.36
C TRP A 447 0.39 24.00 -3.63
N LYS A 448 0.49 25.15 -2.95
CA LYS A 448 1.68 25.54 -2.16
C LYS A 448 1.98 24.55 -1.03
N THR A 449 0.95 23.97 -0.41
CA THR A 449 1.10 22.96 0.65
C THR A 449 1.61 21.63 0.07
N TYR A 450 1.09 21.19 -1.08
CA TYR A 450 1.57 19.97 -1.74
C TYR A 450 3.00 20.12 -2.26
N ILE A 451 3.37 21.25 -2.87
CA ILE A 451 4.76 21.49 -3.28
C ILE A 451 5.69 21.50 -2.06
N ALA A 452 5.36 22.22 -0.98
CA ALA A 452 6.25 22.31 0.17
C ALA A 452 6.39 21.00 0.98
N ILE A 453 5.35 20.15 1.02
CA ILE A 453 5.36 18.89 1.77
C ILE A 453 5.89 17.71 0.96
N LEU A 454 5.61 17.65 -0.35
CA LEU A 454 5.90 16.47 -1.19
C LEU A 454 7.06 16.72 -2.16
N LEU A 455 7.01 17.80 -2.93
CA LEU A 455 7.94 18.06 -4.03
C LEU A 455 9.27 18.66 -3.55
N LEU A 456 9.22 19.65 -2.67
CA LEU A 456 10.40 20.38 -2.22
C LEU A 456 11.41 19.45 -1.48
N PRO A 457 10.99 18.54 -0.57
CA PRO A 457 11.91 17.56 0.01
C PRO A 457 12.52 16.61 -1.03
N ALA A 458 11.70 16.16 -2.00
CA ALA A 458 12.15 15.25 -3.05
C ALA A 458 13.19 15.91 -3.97
N VAL A 459 12.93 17.15 -4.42
CA VAL A 459 13.86 17.93 -5.26
C VAL A 459 15.15 18.26 -4.52
N ILE A 460 15.08 18.72 -3.26
CA ILE A 460 16.27 19.07 -2.48
C ILE A 460 17.17 17.85 -2.28
N MET A 461 16.63 16.72 -1.84
CA MET A 461 17.48 15.58 -1.46
C MET A 461 17.91 14.72 -2.65
N HIS A 462 17.07 14.58 -3.69
CA HIS A 462 17.53 13.95 -4.94
C HIS A 462 18.54 14.83 -5.67
N GLY A 463 18.30 16.14 -5.76
CA GLY A 463 19.25 17.09 -6.34
C GLY A 463 20.59 17.13 -5.58
N GLY A 464 20.55 17.18 -4.24
CA GLY A 464 21.74 17.11 -3.40
C GLY A 464 22.54 15.82 -3.57
N LEU A 465 21.87 14.67 -3.69
CA LEU A 465 22.53 13.39 -4.02
C LEU A 465 23.19 13.44 -5.40
N MET A 466 22.50 13.95 -6.43
CA MET A 466 23.07 14.08 -7.77
C MET A 466 24.25 15.07 -7.81
N MET A 467 24.27 16.10 -6.96
CA MET A 467 25.44 16.97 -6.80
C MET A 467 26.64 16.24 -6.16
N LEU A 468 26.42 15.42 -5.14
CA LEU A 468 27.48 14.60 -4.50
C LEU A 468 28.05 13.51 -5.42
N VAL A 469 27.22 12.99 -6.33
CA VAL A 469 27.67 12.10 -7.40
C VAL A 469 28.46 12.87 -8.46
N ALA A 470 27.96 14.03 -8.91
CA ALA A 470 28.62 14.87 -9.91
C ALA A 470 29.96 15.46 -9.44
N SER A 471 30.15 15.68 -8.13
CA SER A 471 31.43 16.07 -7.54
C SER A 471 32.41 14.90 -7.32
N GLY A 472 32.03 13.67 -7.68
CA GLY A 472 32.83 12.46 -7.44
C GLY A 472 33.00 12.12 -5.95
N SER A 473 32.18 12.70 -5.06
CA SER A 473 32.27 12.47 -3.61
C SER A 473 31.58 11.17 -3.19
N VAL A 474 30.60 10.71 -3.97
CA VAL A 474 29.82 9.48 -3.76
C VAL A 474 29.71 8.73 -5.08
N ILE A 475 29.95 7.42 -5.08
CA ILE A 475 29.71 6.58 -6.27
C ILE A 475 28.19 6.38 -6.44
N ASN A 476 27.67 6.59 -7.66
CA ASN A 476 26.26 6.31 -7.93
C ASN A 476 25.96 4.81 -7.81
N GLY A 477 24.76 4.45 -7.39
CA GLY A 477 24.30 3.06 -7.44
C GLY A 477 24.24 2.53 -8.86
N ASP A 478 24.52 1.24 -9.04
CA ASP A 478 24.63 0.66 -10.37
C ASP A 478 23.26 0.63 -11.07
N PRO A 479 23.14 1.15 -12.32
CA PRO A 479 21.90 1.07 -13.09
C PRO A 479 21.36 -0.36 -13.24
N ILE A 480 22.20 -1.40 -13.18
CA ILE A 480 21.80 -2.81 -13.29
C ILE A 480 20.89 -3.26 -12.14
N GLU A 481 21.00 -2.65 -10.95
CA GLU A 481 20.12 -2.93 -9.80
C GLU A 481 18.64 -2.66 -10.08
N SER A 482 18.33 -1.80 -11.06
CA SER A 482 16.97 -1.47 -11.49
C SER A 482 16.39 -2.42 -12.55
N ARG A 483 17.15 -3.45 -12.97
CA ARG A 483 16.87 -4.24 -14.19
C ARG A 483 16.28 -5.64 -13.94
N GLY A 484 15.80 -5.96 -12.74
CA GLY A 484 15.27 -7.27 -12.31
C GLY A 484 14.57 -8.07 -13.42
N ILE A 485 13.42 -7.58 -13.90
CA ILE A 485 12.65 -8.15 -15.01
C ILE A 485 13.48 -8.45 -16.26
N GLN A 486 14.34 -7.53 -16.67
CA GLN A 486 15.17 -7.70 -17.87
C GLN A 486 16.25 -8.77 -17.65
N LEU A 487 16.82 -8.85 -16.45
CA LEU A 487 17.76 -9.89 -16.07
C LEU A 487 17.08 -11.26 -15.95
N GLN A 488 15.93 -11.36 -15.28
CA GLN A 488 15.17 -12.61 -15.16
C GLN A 488 14.74 -13.13 -16.54
N GLN A 489 14.32 -12.24 -17.45
CA GLN A 489 14.00 -12.62 -18.83
C GLN A 489 15.21 -13.16 -19.60
N ILE A 490 16.36 -12.48 -19.55
CA ILE A 490 17.60 -12.96 -20.20
C ILE A 490 18.04 -14.29 -19.58
N ALA A 491 18.04 -14.39 -18.25
CA ALA A 491 18.51 -15.56 -17.52
C ALA A 491 17.61 -16.80 -17.72
N ARG A 492 16.27 -16.63 -17.73
CA ARG A 492 15.34 -17.74 -18.02
C ARG A 492 15.48 -18.24 -19.45
N VAL A 493 15.71 -17.34 -20.42
CA VAL A 493 16.00 -17.74 -21.81
C VAL A 493 17.35 -18.44 -21.91
N ALA A 494 18.40 -17.92 -21.28
CA ALA A 494 19.72 -18.58 -21.26
C ALA A 494 19.67 -19.99 -20.63
N LYS A 495 18.80 -20.21 -19.62
CA LYS A 495 18.59 -21.53 -19.01
C LYS A 495 17.78 -22.50 -19.86
N LEU A 496 16.70 -22.03 -20.49
CA LEU A 496 15.69 -22.91 -21.12
C LEU A 496 15.81 -22.99 -22.66
N ASN A 497 16.39 -21.98 -23.30
CA ASN A 497 16.60 -21.94 -24.75
C ASN A 497 17.84 -21.09 -25.13
N PRO A 498 19.07 -21.47 -24.70
CA PRO A 498 20.29 -20.71 -25.00
C PRO A 498 20.54 -20.57 -26.51
N THR A 499 20.20 -21.59 -27.30
CA THR A 499 20.30 -21.56 -28.77
C THR A 499 19.28 -20.62 -29.44
N GLY A 500 18.23 -20.23 -28.73
CA GLY A 500 17.25 -19.23 -29.16
C GLY A 500 17.65 -17.78 -28.89
N ILE A 501 18.84 -17.51 -28.32
CA ILE A 501 19.37 -16.16 -28.17
C ILE A 501 19.94 -15.68 -29.52
N PRO A 502 19.46 -14.55 -30.08
CA PRO A 502 20.00 -14.03 -31.34
C PRO A 502 21.49 -13.69 -31.24
N LYS A 503 22.28 -14.01 -32.28
CA LYS A 503 23.75 -13.83 -32.26
C LYS A 503 24.19 -12.37 -32.01
N ASP A 504 23.45 -11.39 -32.54
CA ASP A 504 23.70 -9.95 -32.27
C ASP A 504 23.45 -9.61 -30.79
N ALA A 505 22.34 -10.08 -30.21
CA ALA A 505 22.05 -9.92 -28.79
C ALA A 505 23.08 -10.62 -27.89
N ALA A 506 23.54 -11.82 -28.26
CA ALA A 506 24.61 -12.52 -27.56
C ALA A 506 25.93 -11.73 -27.59
N ALA A 507 26.33 -11.22 -28.76
CA ALA A 507 27.53 -10.39 -28.91
C ALA A 507 27.46 -9.10 -28.07
N LYS A 508 26.30 -8.44 -28.04
CA LYS A 508 26.05 -7.22 -27.25
C LYS A 508 26.01 -7.44 -25.74
N LEU A 509 25.57 -8.61 -25.29
CA LEU A 509 25.62 -8.97 -23.87
C LEU A 509 26.97 -9.57 -23.45
N ALA A 510 27.79 -10.06 -24.38
CA ALA A 510 29.10 -10.66 -24.09
C ALA A 510 30.08 -9.78 -23.27
N PRO A 511 30.18 -8.44 -23.44
CA PRO A 511 31.01 -7.62 -22.56
C PRO A 511 30.37 -7.37 -21.18
N ILE A 512 29.03 -7.44 -21.07
CA ILE A 512 28.26 -7.10 -19.86
C ILE A 512 28.07 -8.31 -18.93
N PHE A 513 27.80 -9.49 -19.49
CA PHE A 513 27.40 -10.70 -18.78
C PHE A 513 28.16 -11.95 -19.27
N ASN A 514 28.21 -12.97 -18.42
CA ASN A 514 28.42 -14.36 -18.81
C ASN A 514 27.03 -15.04 -18.87
N LEU A 515 26.50 -15.22 -20.09
CA LEU A 515 25.14 -15.74 -20.29
C LEU A 515 24.95 -17.16 -19.76
N ASP A 516 25.98 -18.01 -19.86
CA ASP A 516 25.92 -19.39 -19.36
C ASP A 516 25.80 -19.38 -17.83
N GLN A 517 26.69 -18.66 -17.14
CA GLN A 517 26.63 -18.52 -15.67
C GLN A 517 25.38 -17.78 -15.20
N MET A 518 24.81 -16.89 -16.03
CA MET A 518 23.55 -16.21 -15.77
C MET A 518 22.35 -17.18 -15.86
N GLY A 519 22.32 -18.07 -16.85
CA GLY A 519 21.32 -19.13 -16.98
C GLY A 519 21.43 -20.20 -15.88
N GLU A 520 22.66 -20.60 -15.51
CA GLU A 520 22.90 -21.49 -14.38
C GLU A 520 22.44 -20.86 -13.05
N SER A 521 22.68 -19.55 -12.86
CA SER A 521 22.31 -18.81 -11.65
C SER A 521 20.83 -18.39 -11.62
N TYR A 522 20.04 -18.62 -12.68
CA TYR A 522 18.63 -18.26 -12.71
C TYR A 522 17.85 -18.98 -11.61
N PHE A 523 17.31 -18.18 -10.69
CA PHE A 523 16.39 -18.58 -9.65
C PHE A 523 15.12 -17.73 -9.75
N GLN A 524 13.98 -18.41 -9.77
CA GLN A 524 12.71 -17.82 -10.20
C GLN A 524 12.17 -16.72 -9.26
N GLN A 525 12.51 -16.77 -7.97
CA GLN A 525 11.94 -15.86 -6.96
C GLN A 525 12.89 -14.72 -6.57
N ASP A 526 14.12 -14.66 -7.08
CA ASP A 526 15.09 -13.60 -6.78
C ASP A 526 16.07 -13.39 -7.94
N ALA A 527 16.28 -12.14 -8.34
CA ALA A 527 17.22 -11.70 -9.37
C ALA A 527 18.64 -11.40 -8.82
N ASP A 528 18.82 -11.31 -7.50
CA ASP A 528 20.14 -11.09 -6.89
C ASP A 528 21.22 -12.16 -7.26
N PRO A 529 20.89 -13.44 -7.53
CA PRO A 529 21.85 -14.41 -8.06
C PRO A 529 22.36 -14.10 -9.48
N VAL A 530 21.52 -13.55 -10.37
CA VAL A 530 21.86 -13.34 -11.80
C VAL A 530 22.61 -12.02 -12.09
N LYS A 531 22.87 -11.23 -11.04
CA LYS A 531 23.77 -10.06 -11.05
C LYS A 531 25.02 -10.23 -10.17
N SER A 532 25.30 -11.45 -9.72
CA SER A 532 26.32 -11.72 -8.70
C SER A 532 27.75 -11.60 -9.21
N SER A 533 28.62 -11.11 -8.32
CA SER A 533 30.08 -11.04 -8.48
C SER A 533 30.83 -12.31 -8.06
N GLY A 534 30.14 -13.44 -7.90
CA GLY A 534 30.76 -14.74 -7.60
C GLY A 534 31.26 -14.93 -6.16
N ILE A 535 30.85 -14.05 -5.24
CA ILE A 535 31.29 -14.04 -3.85
C ILE A 535 30.33 -14.90 -3.01
N GLN A 536 30.86 -15.72 -2.11
CA GLN A 536 30.13 -16.73 -1.32
C GLN A 536 29.36 -17.73 -2.21
N SER A 537 30.11 -18.67 -2.82
CA SER A 537 29.66 -19.81 -3.66
C SER A 537 28.78 -19.50 -4.88
N LYS A 538 28.44 -18.23 -5.14
CA LYS A 538 27.74 -17.77 -6.35
C LYS A 538 28.67 -17.80 -7.58
N LYS A 539 28.09 -17.70 -8.77
CA LYS A 539 28.81 -17.59 -10.05
C LYS A 539 28.96 -16.13 -10.50
N VAL A 540 29.92 -15.87 -11.38
CA VAL A 540 30.30 -14.53 -11.88
C VAL A 540 29.45 -14.22 -13.12
N SER A 541 28.19 -13.87 -12.90
CA SER A 541 27.22 -13.60 -13.96
C SER A 541 27.42 -12.21 -14.58
N TYR A 542 27.54 -11.17 -13.76
CA TYR A 542 27.80 -9.78 -14.21
C TYR A 542 29.31 -9.51 -14.36
N LYS A 543 29.71 -8.60 -15.26
CA LYS A 543 31.12 -8.26 -15.55
C LYS A 543 31.53 -6.86 -15.09
N TRP A 544 31.11 -6.46 -13.88
CA TRP A 544 31.31 -5.13 -13.27
C TRP A 544 32.75 -4.57 -13.35
N ARG A 545 33.77 -5.44 -13.36
CA ARG A 545 35.18 -5.04 -13.43
C ARG A 545 35.66 -4.58 -14.81
N SER A 546 34.97 -4.99 -15.89
CA SER A 546 35.40 -4.78 -17.28
C SER A 546 34.35 -4.14 -18.18
N VAL A 547 33.07 -4.16 -17.79
CA VAL A 547 31.97 -3.52 -18.53
C VAL A 547 32.18 -2.00 -18.60
N THR A 548 31.88 -1.42 -19.75
CA THR A 548 31.96 0.03 -20.02
C THR A 548 30.57 0.67 -20.06
N LYS A 549 30.53 2.01 -20.10
CA LYS A 549 29.29 2.77 -20.30
C LYS A 549 28.72 2.54 -21.72
N GLU A 550 29.61 2.31 -22.67
CA GLU A 550 29.33 2.10 -24.08
C GLU A 550 28.68 0.73 -24.31
N ASP A 551 29.19 -0.34 -23.70
CA ASP A 551 28.54 -1.66 -23.69
C ASP A 551 27.10 -1.58 -23.16
N MET A 552 26.91 -0.85 -22.05
CA MET A 552 25.62 -0.68 -21.39
C MET A 552 24.57 0.07 -22.24
N ALA A 553 24.97 0.75 -23.32
CA ALA A 553 24.03 1.38 -24.24
C ALA A 553 23.21 0.32 -25.03
N ASP A 554 23.85 -0.78 -25.44
CA ASP A 554 23.23 -1.83 -26.25
C ASP A 554 22.38 -2.82 -25.43
N PHE A 555 22.48 -2.81 -24.09
CA PHE A 555 21.77 -3.72 -23.18
C PHE A 555 20.26 -3.82 -23.48
N ASN A 556 19.57 -2.69 -23.66
CA ASN A 556 18.13 -2.68 -23.92
C ASN A 556 17.78 -3.19 -25.33
N SER A 557 18.69 -3.02 -26.30
CA SER A 557 18.55 -3.53 -27.66
C SER A 557 18.67 -5.06 -27.68
N ALA A 558 19.68 -5.60 -27.02
CA ALA A 558 19.89 -7.04 -26.88
C ALA A 558 18.78 -7.72 -26.07
N TRP A 559 18.36 -7.13 -24.95
CA TRP A 559 17.20 -7.58 -24.17
C TRP A 559 15.93 -7.68 -25.04
N TRP A 560 15.61 -6.63 -25.80
CA TRP A 560 14.40 -6.62 -26.63
C TRP A 560 14.45 -7.66 -27.75
N GLN A 561 15.62 -7.91 -28.34
CA GLN A 561 15.80 -9.02 -29.29
C GLN A 561 15.56 -10.39 -28.67
N ILE A 562 16.06 -10.63 -27.45
CA ILE A 562 15.86 -11.88 -26.71
C ILE A 562 14.37 -12.09 -26.39
N VAL A 563 13.69 -11.05 -25.90
CA VAL A 563 12.23 -11.07 -25.64
C VAL A 563 11.44 -11.33 -26.93
N ARG A 564 11.80 -10.68 -28.04
CA ARG A 564 11.12 -10.88 -29.33
C ARG A 564 11.34 -12.27 -29.91
N ALA A 565 12.50 -12.88 -29.69
CA ALA A 565 12.80 -14.24 -30.13
C ALA A 565 12.17 -15.32 -29.23
N ASN A 566 12.00 -15.04 -27.93
CA ASN A 566 11.53 -16.00 -26.93
C ASN A 566 10.34 -15.46 -26.09
N PRO A 567 9.24 -15.00 -26.73
CA PRO A 567 8.20 -14.21 -26.05
C PRO A 567 7.49 -14.96 -24.93
N VAL A 568 7.29 -16.29 -25.06
CA VAL A 568 6.68 -17.11 -24.01
C VAL A 568 7.58 -17.22 -22.79
N ILE A 569 8.87 -17.54 -22.98
CA ILE A 569 9.84 -17.67 -21.87
C ILE A 569 10.05 -16.31 -21.18
N ALA A 570 10.04 -15.21 -21.94
CA ALA A 570 10.13 -13.86 -21.38
C ALA A 570 8.87 -13.45 -20.59
N LEU A 571 7.68 -13.85 -21.04
CA LEU A 571 6.43 -13.64 -20.30
C LEU A 571 6.40 -14.47 -19.01
N ASP A 572 6.81 -15.74 -19.08
CA ASP A 572 6.93 -16.65 -17.94
C ASP A 572 7.96 -16.17 -16.90
N ALA A 573 9.07 -15.57 -17.33
CA ALA A 573 10.05 -14.98 -16.42
C ALA A 573 9.46 -13.79 -15.66
N PHE A 574 8.86 -12.83 -16.38
CA PHE A 574 8.23 -11.65 -15.78
C PHE A 574 7.12 -12.01 -14.79
N LEU A 575 6.23 -12.92 -15.18
CA LEU A 575 5.12 -13.31 -14.32
C LEU A 575 5.58 -14.11 -13.10
N ALA A 576 6.61 -14.94 -13.23
CA ALA A 576 7.14 -15.69 -12.09
C ALA A 576 7.86 -14.81 -11.04
N GLU A 577 8.41 -13.65 -11.46
CA GLU A 577 9.01 -12.64 -10.56
C GLU A 577 7.96 -11.84 -9.78
N CYS A 578 6.70 -11.78 -10.22
CA CYS A 578 5.69 -10.90 -9.60
C CYS A 578 4.34 -11.52 -9.20
N PHE A 579 4.00 -12.75 -9.60
CA PHE A 579 2.64 -13.30 -9.37
C PHE A 579 2.27 -13.44 -7.88
N GLY A 580 3.23 -13.79 -7.01
CA GLY A 580 2.98 -14.14 -5.62
C GLY A 580 2.51 -12.97 -4.75
N TYR A 581 2.81 -11.74 -5.20
CA TYR A 581 2.25 -10.51 -4.64
C TYR A 581 0.72 -10.39 -4.81
N PHE A 582 0.13 -11.18 -5.71
CA PHE A 582 -1.27 -11.10 -6.13
C PHE A 582 -2.02 -12.44 -6.05
N ASP A 583 -1.35 -13.53 -5.71
CA ASP A 583 -1.96 -14.81 -5.34
C ASP A 583 -2.16 -14.88 -3.82
N VAL A 584 -3.35 -15.29 -3.37
CA VAL A 584 -3.67 -15.48 -1.95
C VAL A 584 -3.19 -16.84 -1.42
N ALA A 585 -2.83 -17.78 -2.30
CA ALA A 585 -2.33 -19.10 -1.93
C ALA A 585 -0.79 -19.17 -1.85
N ASP A 586 -0.07 -18.19 -2.42
CA ASP A 586 1.38 -18.17 -2.44
C ASP A 586 1.97 -17.79 -1.07
N LEU A 587 2.90 -18.60 -0.58
CA LEU A 587 3.63 -18.31 0.66
C LEU A 587 4.73 -17.27 0.39
N PRO A 588 5.00 -16.35 1.33
CA PRO A 588 6.05 -15.35 1.16
C PRO A 588 7.43 -15.99 0.97
N TYR A 589 8.13 -15.62 -0.10
CA TYR A 589 9.49 -16.11 -0.40
C TYR A 589 10.45 -15.81 0.76
N VAL A 590 10.37 -14.59 1.30
CA VAL A 590 11.04 -14.19 2.53
C VAL A 590 10.05 -13.42 3.39
N SER A 591 9.65 -14.05 4.49
CA SER A 591 8.77 -13.50 5.53
C SER A 591 9.53 -12.69 6.59
N MET A 592 8.81 -11.87 7.34
CA MET A 592 9.41 -10.94 8.30
C MET A 592 10.20 -11.59 9.47
N ASP A 593 9.99 -12.87 9.75
CA ASP A 593 10.77 -13.63 10.77
C ASP A 593 12.23 -13.90 10.35
N TYR A 594 12.56 -13.81 9.06
CA TYR A 594 13.95 -13.88 8.56
C TYR A 594 14.88 -12.86 9.25
N TYR A 595 14.36 -11.67 9.56
CA TYR A 595 15.13 -10.65 10.27
C TYR A 595 15.32 -10.98 11.76
N VAL A 596 14.47 -11.86 12.32
CA VAL A 596 14.53 -12.30 13.72
C VAL A 596 15.49 -13.47 13.89
N THR A 597 15.50 -14.45 12.96
CA THR A 597 16.44 -15.58 12.92
C THR A 597 17.16 -15.66 11.58
N SER A 598 18.45 -15.29 11.54
CA SER A 598 19.34 -15.49 10.39
C SER A 598 20.80 -15.47 10.83
N ASP A 599 21.68 -16.07 10.03
CA ASP A 599 23.13 -16.10 10.23
C ASP A 599 23.74 -14.71 10.54
N TYR A 600 23.12 -13.63 10.05
CA TYR A 600 23.55 -12.27 10.30
C TYR A 600 23.31 -11.81 11.75
N VAL A 601 22.31 -12.35 12.42
CA VAL A 601 21.96 -12.08 13.82
C VAL A 601 22.61 -13.08 14.76
N ASP A 602 22.67 -14.37 14.38
CA ASP A 602 23.30 -15.41 15.21
C ASP A 602 24.82 -15.22 15.32
N ASN A 603 25.49 -14.80 14.24
CA ASN A 603 26.94 -14.51 14.23
C ASN A 603 27.28 -13.07 14.66
N THR A 604 26.71 -12.56 15.76
CA THR A 604 27.12 -11.27 16.37
C THR A 604 27.93 -11.47 17.65
N ALA A 605 28.38 -10.39 18.30
CA ALA A 605 29.15 -10.51 19.54
C ALA A 605 28.31 -11.10 20.68
N TRP A 606 27.08 -10.62 20.87
CA TRP A 606 26.19 -11.06 21.95
C TRP A 606 24.68 -11.01 21.64
N ILE A 607 24.18 -10.20 20.69
CA ILE A 607 22.73 -10.17 20.32
C ILE A 607 22.21 -11.55 19.89
N GLY A 608 22.98 -12.32 19.12
CA GLY A 608 22.60 -13.68 18.72
C GLY A 608 22.48 -14.66 19.88
N LYS A 609 23.26 -14.45 20.95
CA LYS A 609 23.30 -15.28 22.16
C LYS A 609 22.22 -14.88 23.18
N TRP A 610 21.77 -13.62 23.14
CA TRP A 610 20.73 -13.11 24.03
C TRP A 610 19.39 -13.78 23.74
N GLN A 611 18.91 -14.57 24.70
CA GLN A 611 17.61 -15.26 24.63
C GLN A 611 17.42 -16.06 23.33
N GLN A 612 18.49 -16.73 22.86
CA GLN A 612 18.52 -17.35 21.52
C GLN A 612 17.39 -18.36 21.28
N GLN A 613 17.06 -19.19 22.28
CA GLN A 613 15.94 -20.13 22.18
C GLN A 613 14.60 -19.40 21.98
N TRP A 614 14.31 -18.39 22.81
CA TRP A 614 13.09 -17.59 22.72
C TRP A 614 12.97 -16.82 21.38
N ARG A 615 14.09 -16.30 20.86
CA ARG A 615 14.17 -15.73 19.50
C ARG A 615 13.75 -16.76 18.43
N HIS A 616 14.23 -17.99 18.54
CA HIS A 616 13.88 -19.07 17.63
C HIS A 616 12.42 -19.54 17.80
N ASP A 617 11.92 -19.61 19.03
CA ASP A 617 10.53 -20.00 19.34
C ASP A 617 9.52 -18.98 18.78
N ILE A 618 9.79 -17.67 18.92
CA ILE A 618 8.96 -16.60 18.34
C ILE A 618 8.96 -16.68 16.81
N ALA A 619 10.14 -16.81 16.19
CA ALA A 619 10.25 -16.91 14.74
C ALA A 619 9.54 -18.17 14.21
N LYS A 620 9.68 -19.30 14.93
CA LYS A 620 8.95 -20.53 14.62
C LYS A 620 7.43 -20.34 14.78
N PHE A 621 6.95 -19.72 15.87
CA PHE A 621 5.53 -19.45 16.08
C PHE A 621 4.92 -18.60 14.94
N ALA A 622 5.65 -17.59 14.46
CA ALA A 622 5.22 -16.79 13.32
C ALA A 622 5.13 -17.63 12.03
N ARG A 623 6.13 -18.47 11.75
CA ARG A 623 6.11 -19.41 10.61
C ARG A 623 5.00 -20.46 10.74
N ASP A 624 4.78 -21.01 11.94
CA ASP A 624 3.73 -22.00 12.22
C ASP A 624 2.34 -21.40 11.98
N TRP A 625 2.07 -20.17 12.44
CA TRP A 625 0.80 -19.47 12.18
C TRP A 625 0.65 -19.10 10.70
N SER A 626 1.70 -18.58 10.06
CA SER A 626 1.75 -18.30 8.61
C SER A 626 1.34 -19.51 7.77
N ASN A 627 1.74 -20.72 8.18
CA ASN A 627 1.42 -21.97 7.48
C ASN A 627 -0.01 -22.52 7.75
N ILE A 628 -0.84 -21.90 8.61
CA ILE A 628 -2.21 -22.39 8.84
C ILE A 628 -3.11 -22.02 7.64
N PRO A 629 -3.71 -22.99 6.93
CA PRO A 629 -4.53 -22.69 5.75
C PRO A 629 -5.67 -21.70 6.05
N VAL A 630 -5.78 -20.65 5.23
CA VAL A 630 -6.76 -19.53 5.34
C VAL A 630 -6.59 -18.63 6.58
N LEU A 631 -6.26 -19.19 7.76
CA LEU A 631 -6.10 -18.43 9.00
C LEU A 631 -4.71 -17.76 9.14
N GLY A 632 -3.71 -18.25 8.39
CA GLY A 632 -2.39 -17.64 8.26
C GLY A 632 -2.33 -16.47 7.27
N TRP A 633 -3.34 -16.30 6.40
CA TRP A 633 -3.38 -15.20 5.41
C TRP A 633 -3.31 -13.80 6.06
N VAL A 634 -3.77 -13.65 7.30
CA VAL A 634 -3.65 -12.38 8.06
C VAL A 634 -2.23 -12.13 8.63
N THR A 635 -1.27 -13.00 8.31
CA THR A 635 0.16 -12.81 8.54
C THR A 635 0.97 -12.87 7.25
N HIS A 636 0.33 -12.70 6.08
CA HIS A 636 0.98 -12.59 4.77
C HIS A 636 0.76 -11.21 4.16
N GLY A 637 1.80 -10.61 3.58
CA GLY A 637 1.68 -9.32 2.89
C GLY A 637 0.72 -9.32 1.69
N ASN A 638 0.68 -10.41 0.91
CA ASN A 638 -0.08 -10.49 -0.35
C ASN A 638 -1.60 -10.43 -0.11
N PHE A 639 -2.12 -11.04 0.95
CA PHE A 639 -3.50 -10.87 1.40
C PHE A 639 -3.93 -9.39 1.51
N TYR A 640 -3.08 -8.54 2.09
CA TYR A 640 -3.36 -7.11 2.24
C TYR A 640 -3.32 -6.36 0.91
N VAL A 641 -2.44 -6.75 -0.01
CA VAL A 641 -2.36 -6.22 -1.39
C VAL A 641 -3.64 -6.55 -2.17
N ILE A 642 -4.05 -7.83 -2.15
CA ILE A 642 -5.22 -8.35 -2.85
C ILE A 642 -6.51 -7.66 -2.38
N VAL A 643 -6.73 -7.57 -1.07
CA VAL A 643 -7.93 -6.89 -0.53
C VAL A 643 -7.88 -5.38 -0.77
N THR A 644 -6.68 -4.76 -0.78
CA THR A 644 -6.52 -3.35 -1.17
C THR A 644 -6.88 -3.10 -2.64
N LEU A 645 -6.49 -3.98 -3.56
CA LEU A 645 -6.89 -3.91 -4.97
C LEU A 645 -8.40 -4.05 -5.15
N LEU A 646 -9.04 -5.00 -4.46
CA LEU A 646 -10.50 -5.20 -4.52
C LEU A 646 -11.28 -4.01 -3.93
N ILE A 647 -10.75 -3.38 -2.87
CA ILE A 647 -11.28 -2.09 -2.37
C ILE A 647 -11.13 -1.00 -3.42
N GLY A 648 -9.95 -0.85 -4.04
CA GLY A 648 -9.71 0.11 -5.12
C GLY A 648 -10.65 -0.06 -6.32
N ALA A 649 -10.86 -1.30 -6.78
CA ALA A 649 -11.81 -1.63 -7.84
C ALA A 649 -13.26 -1.28 -7.44
N ALA A 650 -13.65 -1.51 -6.18
CA ALA A 650 -14.95 -1.09 -5.68
C ALA A 650 -15.10 0.45 -5.64
N GLU A 651 -14.08 1.18 -5.20
CA GLU A 651 -14.04 2.65 -5.22
C GLU A 651 -14.19 3.22 -6.65
N VAL A 652 -13.51 2.61 -7.64
CA VAL A 652 -13.62 2.95 -9.07
C VAL A 652 -15.06 2.76 -9.56
N LEU A 653 -15.67 1.61 -9.30
CA LEU A 653 -17.07 1.36 -9.67
C LEU A 653 -18.04 2.37 -9.01
N ARG A 654 -17.79 2.71 -7.73
CA ARG A 654 -18.55 3.69 -6.95
C ARG A 654 -18.26 5.17 -7.30
N ARG A 655 -17.37 5.46 -8.26
CA ARG A 655 -16.96 6.81 -8.70
C ARG A 655 -16.30 7.67 -7.60
N ARG A 656 -15.66 7.06 -6.60
CA ARG A 656 -15.00 7.78 -5.50
C ARG A 656 -13.60 8.26 -5.89
N TRP A 657 -13.54 9.14 -6.88
CA TRP A 657 -12.31 9.62 -7.51
C TRP A 657 -11.40 10.42 -6.58
N ARG A 658 -11.95 11.23 -5.67
CA ARG A 658 -11.15 11.96 -4.67
C ARG A 658 -10.66 11.04 -3.55
N THR A 659 -11.41 9.99 -3.18
CA THR A 659 -10.91 8.95 -2.25
C THR A 659 -9.82 8.11 -2.91
N LEU A 660 -9.96 7.74 -4.19
CA LEU A 660 -8.89 7.12 -4.97
C LEU A 660 -7.64 8.01 -5.06
N ALA A 661 -7.78 9.30 -5.39
CA ALA A 661 -6.67 10.21 -5.62
C ALA A 661 -5.65 10.29 -4.47
N TRP A 662 -6.06 10.09 -3.21
CA TRP A 662 -5.15 10.05 -2.07
C TRP A 662 -4.70 8.64 -1.66
N HIS A 663 -5.42 7.60 -2.09
CA HIS A 663 -5.01 6.20 -2.00
C HIS A 663 -4.08 5.75 -3.16
N MET A 664 -3.94 6.53 -4.23
CA MET A 664 -3.02 6.26 -5.35
C MET A 664 -1.58 5.80 -4.98
N PRO A 665 -0.95 6.27 -3.89
CA PRO A 665 0.36 5.77 -3.47
C PRO A 665 0.40 4.25 -3.23
N LEU A 666 -0.73 3.63 -2.85
CA LEU A 666 -0.83 2.18 -2.66
C LEU A 666 -0.73 1.44 -3.99
N LEU A 667 -1.33 1.97 -5.05
CA LEU A 667 -1.23 1.41 -6.40
C LEU A 667 0.18 1.65 -7.00
N LEU A 668 0.79 2.81 -6.71
CA LEU A 668 2.18 3.09 -7.11
C LEU A 668 3.16 2.14 -6.41
N LEU A 669 2.94 1.81 -5.13
CA LEU A 669 3.72 0.80 -4.40
C LEU A 669 3.58 -0.60 -5.01
N MET A 670 2.38 -0.99 -5.47
CA MET A 670 2.18 -2.24 -6.19
C MET A 670 2.94 -2.27 -7.52
N GLY A 671 3.05 -1.13 -8.21
CA GLY A 671 3.96 -0.99 -9.36
C GLY A 671 5.42 -1.20 -9.00
N VAL A 672 5.88 -0.61 -7.88
CA VAL A 672 7.25 -0.81 -7.36
C VAL A 672 7.52 -2.27 -7.00
N MET A 673 6.54 -2.97 -6.41
CA MET A 673 6.62 -4.41 -6.09
C MET A 673 6.79 -5.27 -7.35
N VAL A 674 6.03 -5.00 -8.42
CA VAL A 674 6.16 -5.69 -9.72
C VAL A 674 7.56 -5.48 -10.34
N THR A 675 8.19 -4.34 -10.08
CA THR A 675 9.58 -4.06 -10.51
C THR A 675 10.65 -4.40 -9.46
N SER A 676 10.28 -5.05 -8.35
CA SER A 676 11.24 -5.42 -7.30
C SER A 676 11.93 -6.74 -7.66
N PRO A 677 13.21 -6.93 -7.30
CA PRO A 677 14.01 -8.05 -7.81
C PRO A 677 13.62 -9.42 -7.24
N ALA A 678 12.62 -9.51 -6.36
CA ALA A 678 12.24 -10.75 -5.69
C ALA A 678 10.72 -10.89 -5.54
N ASN A 679 10.19 -12.05 -5.90
CA ASN A 679 8.76 -12.37 -5.78
C ASN A 679 8.35 -12.45 -4.31
N ASN A 680 7.13 -11.99 -4.00
CA ASN A 680 6.45 -12.18 -2.71
C ASN A 680 7.30 -11.92 -1.43
N PHE A 681 8.27 -10.99 -1.49
CA PHE A 681 9.09 -10.63 -0.33
C PHE A 681 8.34 -9.60 0.52
N GLU A 682 7.96 -9.98 1.75
CA GLU A 682 7.09 -9.16 2.62
C GLU A 682 7.58 -7.74 2.88
N ARG A 683 8.91 -7.52 2.88
CA ARG A 683 9.53 -6.19 3.06
C ARG A 683 9.00 -5.16 2.06
N HIS A 684 8.58 -5.58 0.86
CA HIS A 684 8.07 -4.68 -0.17
C HIS A 684 6.57 -4.37 0.00
N MET A 685 5.84 -5.15 0.81
CA MET A 685 4.40 -4.99 1.07
C MET A 685 4.09 -4.25 2.38
N LEU A 686 5.06 -4.09 3.29
CA LEU A 686 4.90 -3.44 4.60
C LEU A 686 4.06 -2.13 4.58
N PRO A 687 4.27 -1.17 3.64
CA PRO A 687 3.54 0.10 3.69
C PRO A 687 2.05 -0.07 3.37
N VAL A 688 1.69 -1.01 2.49
CA VAL A 688 0.29 -1.36 2.17
C VAL A 688 -0.33 -2.09 3.36
N THR A 689 0.36 -3.10 3.89
CA THR A 689 -0.06 -3.88 5.07
C THR A 689 -0.34 -3.00 6.28
N PHE A 690 0.57 -2.06 6.62
CA PHE A 690 0.41 -1.24 7.81
C PHE A 690 -0.75 -0.23 7.72
N VAL A 691 -1.07 0.30 6.53
CA VAL A 691 -2.20 1.24 6.38
C VAL A 691 -3.55 0.58 6.11
N PHE A 692 -3.58 -0.74 5.89
CA PHE A 692 -4.79 -1.48 5.52
C PHE A 692 -5.98 -1.22 6.46
N CYS A 693 -5.78 -1.24 7.78
CA CYS A 693 -6.86 -0.97 8.75
C CYS A 693 -7.41 0.47 8.63
N PHE A 694 -6.60 1.44 8.21
CA PHE A 694 -7.01 2.82 7.99
C PHE A 694 -7.74 3.01 6.65
N LEU A 695 -7.29 2.32 5.59
CA LEU A 695 -8.01 2.20 4.31
C LEU A 695 -9.41 1.60 4.55
N LEU A 696 -9.49 0.47 5.24
CA LEU A 696 -10.74 -0.23 5.54
C LEU A 696 -11.69 0.62 6.42
N LEU A 697 -11.14 1.40 7.38
CA LEU A 697 -11.92 2.35 8.18
C LEU A 697 -12.45 3.53 7.34
N THR A 698 -11.68 4.04 6.39
CA THR A 698 -12.14 5.06 5.42
C THR A 698 -13.29 4.50 4.59
N TYR A 699 -13.06 3.34 3.95
CA TYR A 699 -14.05 2.64 3.14
C TYR A 699 -15.35 2.44 3.92
N TRP A 700 -15.28 1.88 5.13
CA TRP A 700 -16.45 1.62 5.98
C TRP A 700 -17.20 2.89 6.37
N ARG A 701 -16.50 4.00 6.67
CA ARG A 701 -17.14 5.30 7.00
C ARG A 701 -17.92 5.87 5.83
N GLU A 702 -17.29 5.93 4.65
CA GLU A 702 -17.89 6.48 3.44
C GLU A 702 -18.99 5.59 2.85
N SER A 703 -19.05 4.33 3.30
CA SER A 703 -20.03 3.34 2.86
C SER A 703 -21.33 3.33 3.67
N ARG A 704 -21.39 3.98 4.84
CA ARG A 704 -22.58 3.99 5.68
C ARG A 704 -23.51 5.17 5.37
N ARG A 705 -24.74 4.88 4.94
CA ARG A 705 -25.86 5.85 4.88
C ARG A 705 -26.45 6.14 6.27
N VAL A 706 -27.25 7.20 6.36
CA VAL A 706 -28.25 7.36 7.44
C VAL A 706 -29.27 6.21 7.31
N GLY A 707 -29.65 5.59 8.42
CA GLY A 707 -30.69 4.57 8.43
C GLY A 707 -32.07 5.18 8.20
N GLY A 708 -32.77 4.75 7.15
CA GLY A 708 -34.12 5.21 6.80
C GLY A 708 -34.49 4.92 5.35
N THR A 709 -34.13 5.83 4.44
CA THR A 709 -34.78 6.02 3.13
C THR A 709 -34.71 4.85 2.14
N ALA A 710 -33.62 4.07 2.12
CA ALA A 710 -33.44 3.03 1.10
C ALA A 710 -34.45 1.88 1.21
N VAL A 711 -34.80 1.45 2.43
CA VAL A 711 -35.78 0.37 2.64
C VAL A 711 -37.20 0.85 2.32
N GLU A 712 -37.49 2.15 2.48
CA GLU A 712 -38.74 2.74 1.99
C GLU A 712 -38.78 2.89 0.47
N GLN A 713 -37.69 3.26 -0.20
CA GLN A 713 -37.68 3.35 -1.66
C GLN A 713 -37.78 1.97 -2.33
N GLU A 714 -37.04 0.98 -1.82
CA GLU A 714 -37.08 -0.39 -2.35
C GLU A 714 -38.41 -1.09 -2.01
N SER A 715 -39.05 -0.77 -0.86
CA SER A 715 -40.41 -1.27 -0.56
C SER A 715 -41.51 -0.55 -1.34
N ARG A 716 -41.43 0.76 -1.54
CA ARG A 716 -42.39 1.52 -2.37
C ARG A 716 -42.36 1.02 -3.82
N HIS A 717 -41.18 0.85 -4.43
CA HIS A 717 -41.08 0.24 -5.76
C HIS A 717 -41.54 -1.23 -5.82
N ALA A 718 -41.55 -1.96 -4.70
CA ALA A 718 -42.08 -3.32 -4.63
C ALA A 718 -43.60 -3.38 -4.38
N THR A 719 -44.23 -2.30 -3.88
CA THR A 719 -45.69 -2.23 -3.64
C THR A 719 -46.44 -1.45 -4.72
N THR A 720 -45.83 -0.43 -5.31
CA THR A 720 -46.38 0.25 -6.51
C THR A 720 -45.92 -0.48 -7.76
N GLY A 721 -46.77 -1.38 -8.29
CA GLY A 721 -46.64 -1.86 -9.66
C GLY A 721 -46.59 -0.67 -10.62
N GLY A 722 -45.75 -0.75 -11.65
CA GLY A 722 -45.22 0.44 -12.32
C GLY A 722 -46.25 1.30 -13.08
N GLU A 723 -46.51 2.50 -12.56
CA GLU A 723 -46.94 3.66 -13.35
C GLU A 723 -45.94 4.81 -13.19
N PRO A 724 -45.64 5.58 -14.25
CA PRO A 724 -44.83 6.79 -14.16
C PRO A 724 -45.65 7.93 -13.54
N ALA A 725 -45.11 8.60 -12.53
CA ALA A 725 -45.78 9.72 -11.87
C ALA A 725 -46.11 10.85 -12.87
N ARG A 726 -47.39 11.23 -12.95
CA ARG A 726 -47.83 12.45 -13.65
C ARG A 726 -47.66 13.66 -12.73
N ASP A 727 -46.80 14.59 -13.12
CA ASP A 727 -46.68 15.89 -12.45
C ASP A 727 -47.95 16.73 -12.64
N THR A 728 -48.85 16.72 -11.65
CA THR A 728 -49.97 17.67 -11.58
C THR A 728 -49.58 18.89 -10.76
N VAL A 729 -49.01 19.90 -11.43
CA VAL A 729 -48.80 21.23 -10.85
C VAL A 729 -50.16 21.83 -10.48
N LYS A 730 -50.49 21.91 -9.19
CA LYS A 730 -51.60 22.72 -8.68
C LYS A 730 -51.09 24.08 -8.23
N ALA A 731 -51.28 25.08 -9.07
CA ALA A 731 -51.21 26.47 -8.64
C ALA A 731 -52.55 26.89 -7.99
N ARG A 732 -52.49 27.49 -6.80
CA ARG A 732 -53.43 28.52 -6.32
C ARG A 732 -52.94 29.12 -5.00
N ASN A 733 -52.86 30.45 -5.00
CA ASN A 733 -52.81 31.39 -3.88
C ASN A 733 -51.84 31.04 -2.74
#